data_AF-A0AAQ0H2P5-F1
#
_entry.id   AF-A0AAQ0H2P5-F1
#
_cell.length_a   1.000
_cell.length_b   1.000
_cell.length_c   1.000
_cell.angle_alpha   90.00
_cell.angle_beta   90.00
_cell.angle_gamma   90.00
#
_symmetry.space_group_name_H-M   'P 1'
#
loop_
_entity.id
_entity.type
_entity.pdbx_description
1 polymer ?
#
loop_
_entity_poly.entity_id
_entity_poly.type
_entity_poly.pdbx_seq_one_letter_code
_entity_poly.pdbx_strand_id
1 'polypeptide(L)'
;MHPAHAVSLTADRMSPVRGAPLARAEAVGARRYDREVSSDYSARHLSVLEGLEAVRKRPGMYIGSTDSRGLMHCLWEIIDNSVDEALAGHGDEIGVVLHADGSVEVRDTARGIPVDVEPKTGLTGVEVVFTKLHAGGKFGSGSYAASGGLHGVGASVVNALSERLDVEVDRGGKTYAMSFHRGEPGTFAGDGPDAPFSPFTSGSELRVVGKVKRGVTGSRIRYWADRQIFTPDAKFSTSDLVSRARQTAFLVPGLGITITDERAASIEAAAARAEATGTTVAAGPVVERFRYEGGISEFVEHLAVDTAVTDVWRIQGTGTFTETVPMLDDKGHMVSTSVERACEVDIALRWGSGYETVERSFVNIIATPKGGTHLTGFESGLVKAVRTQVEANARKLKVGQDKLEKDDVLAGLTAVLTVRLPEPQFEGQTKEVLGTPAVRKIVDQVVAKRLTEILTSTQRTEKAQAATLLEKVVAEMKTRISARAHKETQRRKNALENSSLPTKLADCRKQDAEGTELFIVEGDSALGTAKLARNSEYQALLPIRGKILNVQKASVSDMLSNAECASIIQVIGAGSGRSFEIDQARYGKVIIMSDADVDGAHIRTLLLTLFFRYMRPMIEQGRVFAAVPPLHRVVVVNRGKPNDTLYTYSEAELQAVLKKLAKQGKKYQEPIQRYKGLGEMDADQLAETTMDRTHRTLRRVNVTDAEAAAKVFELLMGNDVAPRKEFILAGEGLDRDRIDA
;
A
#
# COMPACT_ATOMS: atom_id res chain seq x y z
N MET A 1 57.77 40.09 25.64
CA MET A 1 58.47 41.23 25.02
C MET A 1 58.42 41.03 23.50
N HIS A 2 57.94 42.04 22.77
CA HIS A 2 57.76 42.22 21.30
C HIS A 2 59.01 42.00 20.41
N PRO A 3 58.98 42.15 19.05
CA PRO A 3 57.89 42.29 18.02
C PRO A 3 58.07 41.31 16.78
N ALA A 4 57.17 41.04 15.81
CA ALA A 4 56.33 41.75 14.80
C ALA A 4 57.01 42.17 13.46
N HIS A 5 56.57 41.63 12.29
CA HIS A 5 56.00 42.34 11.09
C HIS A 5 56.00 41.54 9.75
N ALA A 6 55.07 41.94 8.87
CA ALA A 6 54.53 41.30 7.66
C ALA A 6 55.24 41.63 6.33
N VAL A 7 54.95 40.89 5.25
CA VAL A 7 55.31 41.26 3.87
C VAL A 7 54.16 40.96 2.88
N SER A 8 53.80 42.00 2.11
CA SER A 8 52.91 42.07 0.94
C SER A 8 53.68 41.76 -0.34
N LEU A 9 53.04 41.31 -1.43
CA LEU A 9 53.50 41.61 -2.81
C LEU A 9 52.41 41.37 -3.88
N THR A 10 52.31 42.36 -4.76
CA THR A 10 51.41 42.56 -5.91
C THR A 10 51.89 41.90 -7.21
N ALA A 11 50.96 41.71 -8.14
CA ALA A 11 51.10 41.11 -9.47
C ALA A 11 51.82 41.99 -10.52
N ASP A 12 52.48 41.35 -11.50
CA ASP A 12 52.71 41.95 -12.82
C ASP A 12 52.76 40.92 -13.98
N ARG A 13 52.52 41.46 -15.18
CA ARG A 13 52.11 40.90 -16.49
C ARG A 13 53.05 39.90 -17.19
N MET A 14 52.48 39.09 -18.11
CA MET A 14 53.03 38.86 -19.48
C MET A 14 52.05 38.13 -20.43
N SER A 15 51.98 38.61 -21.68
CA SER A 15 51.16 38.11 -22.81
C SER A 15 51.77 36.88 -23.51
N PRO A 16 51.00 36.15 -24.35
CA PRO A 16 51.59 35.34 -25.42
C PRO A 16 51.01 35.55 -26.83
N VAL A 17 51.80 35.05 -27.78
CA VAL A 17 51.81 35.23 -29.25
C VAL A 17 50.95 34.18 -29.99
N ARG A 18 50.59 34.51 -31.24
CA ARG A 18 49.70 33.83 -32.21
C ARG A 18 50.13 32.43 -32.71
N GLY A 19 49.12 31.63 -33.11
CA GLY A 19 49.19 30.50 -34.05
C GLY A 19 47.84 30.29 -34.78
N ALA A 20 47.88 29.87 -36.05
CA ALA A 20 46.84 30.03 -37.10
C ALA A 20 45.81 28.86 -37.20
N PRO A 21 44.84 28.83 -38.17
CA PRO A 21 43.43 28.46 -37.94
C PRO A 21 43.02 27.05 -38.44
N LEU A 22 41.89 26.53 -37.92
CA LEU A 22 41.19 25.35 -38.45
C LEU A 22 39.67 25.61 -38.60
N ALA A 23 39.08 24.88 -39.53
CA ALA A 23 37.87 25.16 -40.29
C ALA A 23 36.55 25.22 -39.51
N ARG A 24 35.60 25.99 -40.08
CA ARG A 24 34.21 26.13 -39.63
C ARG A 24 33.44 24.81 -39.83
N ALA A 25 32.84 24.31 -38.75
CA ALA A 25 31.67 23.43 -38.80
C ALA A 25 30.46 24.22 -38.29
N GLU A 26 29.37 24.22 -39.07
CA GLU A 26 28.12 24.91 -38.79
C GLU A 26 27.46 24.36 -37.52
N ALA A 27 27.30 25.22 -36.51
CA ALA A 27 26.48 24.94 -35.34
C ALA A 27 25.01 25.29 -35.66
N VAL A 28 24.14 24.29 -35.55
CA VAL A 28 22.68 24.43 -35.60
C VAL A 28 22.25 25.46 -34.55
N GLY A 29 21.58 26.53 -35.02
CA GLY A 29 21.28 27.72 -34.23
C GLY A 29 20.44 27.42 -32.98
N ALA A 30 21.02 27.73 -31.83
CA ALA A 30 20.25 27.97 -30.61
C ALA A 30 19.39 29.22 -30.83
N ARG A 31 18.07 29.05 -30.94
CA ARG A 31 17.13 30.18 -30.88
C ARG A 31 17.27 30.83 -29.51
N ARG A 32 17.93 31.98 -29.45
CA ARG A 32 17.82 32.90 -28.30
C ARG A 32 16.39 33.39 -28.26
N TYR A 33 15.68 33.08 -27.18
CA TYR A 33 14.45 33.77 -26.82
C TYR A 33 14.85 35.17 -26.30
N ASP A 34 15.02 36.14 -27.20
CA ASP A 34 14.96 37.55 -26.81
C ASP A 34 13.49 37.86 -26.48
N ARG A 35 13.13 37.70 -25.20
CA ARG A 35 11.97 38.42 -24.66
C ARG A 35 12.45 39.83 -24.34
N GLU A 36 11.96 40.82 -25.08
CA GLU A 36 11.94 42.20 -24.61
C GLU A 36 11.21 42.23 -23.26
N VAL A 37 11.97 42.26 -22.17
CA VAL A 37 11.43 42.55 -20.85
C VAL A 37 11.30 44.07 -20.81
N SER A 38 10.07 44.55 -21.05
CA SER A 38 9.70 45.95 -20.77
C SER A 38 10.19 46.32 -19.37
N SER A 39 10.98 47.40 -19.26
CA SER A 39 11.53 47.92 -18.00
C SER A 39 10.48 48.57 -17.10
N ASP A 40 9.20 48.47 -17.46
CA ASP A 40 8.11 49.24 -16.88
C ASP A 40 7.42 48.49 -15.73
N TYR A 41 8.16 47.76 -14.87
CA TYR A 41 7.62 47.04 -13.72
C TYR A 41 7.30 48.00 -12.55
N SER A 42 6.04 48.44 -12.49
CA SER A 42 5.49 49.26 -11.39
C SER A 42 4.40 48.52 -10.61
N ALA A 43 3.90 49.14 -9.52
CA ALA A 43 2.89 48.57 -8.62
C ALA A 43 1.61 48.10 -9.33
N ARG A 44 1.26 48.65 -10.50
CA ARG A 44 0.10 48.21 -11.31
C ARG A 44 0.22 46.78 -11.86
N HIS A 45 1.42 46.20 -11.87
CA HIS A 45 1.66 44.80 -12.28
C HIS A 45 1.62 43.83 -11.10
N LEU A 46 1.45 44.33 -9.86
CA LEU A 46 1.17 43.49 -8.71
C LEU A 46 -0.28 43.03 -8.80
N SER A 47 -0.49 41.73 -8.99
CA SER A 47 -1.82 41.12 -8.89
C SER A 47 -2.03 40.63 -7.46
N VAL A 48 -3.01 41.19 -6.77
CA VAL A 48 -3.48 40.70 -5.47
C VAL A 48 -4.65 39.76 -5.74
N LEU A 49 -4.54 38.51 -5.27
CA LEU A 49 -5.63 37.55 -5.34
C LEU A 49 -6.36 37.58 -4.00
N GLU A 50 -7.63 37.94 -4.01
CA GLU A 50 -8.45 38.02 -2.81
C GLU A 50 -9.28 36.75 -2.60
N GLY A 51 -9.47 36.36 -1.34
CA GLY A 51 -10.33 35.23 -0.97
C GLY A 51 -9.94 33.90 -1.64
N LEU A 52 -10.91 33.25 -2.27
CA LEU A 52 -10.77 31.91 -2.84
C LEU A 52 -10.13 31.88 -4.24
N GLU A 53 -9.92 33.03 -4.88
CA GLU A 53 -9.24 33.09 -6.19
C GLU A 53 -7.80 32.59 -6.11
N ALA A 54 -7.11 32.85 -4.99
CA ALA A 54 -5.76 32.35 -4.73
C ALA A 54 -5.71 30.81 -4.75
N VAL A 55 -6.72 30.17 -4.17
CA VAL A 55 -6.86 28.71 -4.14
C VAL A 55 -7.05 28.17 -5.55
N ARG A 56 -8.00 28.74 -6.31
CA ARG A 56 -8.28 28.33 -7.69
C ARG A 56 -7.09 28.52 -8.63
N LYS A 57 -6.27 29.57 -8.42
CA LYS A 57 -5.08 29.83 -9.23
C LYS A 57 -3.95 28.84 -8.94
N ARG A 58 -3.86 28.33 -7.70
CA ARG A 58 -2.78 27.44 -7.25
C ARG A 58 -3.32 26.24 -6.45
N PRO A 59 -4.18 25.39 -7.03
CA PRO A 59 -4.89 24.33 -6.30
C PRO A 59 -3.92 23.32 -5.68
N GLY A 60 -2.84 22.98 -6.39
CA GLY A 60 -1.83 22.01 -5.90
C GLY A 60 -1.16 22.41 -4.59
N MET A 61 -1.12 23.70 -4.23
CA MET A 61 -0.58 24.12 -2.92
C MET A 61 -1.50 23.74 -1.75
N TYR A 62 -2.80 23.57 -2.01
CA TYR A 62 -3.81 23.29 -0.98
C TYR A 62 -4.19 21.80 -0.94
N ILE A 63 -4.36 21.17 -2.11
CA ILE A 63 -4.81 19.77 -2.23
C ILE A 63 -3.75 18.83 -2.83
N GLY A 64 -2.52 19.30 -2.98
CA GLY A 64 -1.36 18.53 -3.44
C GLY A 64 -1.29 18.29 -4.96
N SER A 65 -2.41 18.01 -5.62
CA SER A 65 -2.49 17.74 -7.06
C SER A 65 -3.86 18.06 -7.64
N THR A 66 -4.02 18.02 -8.96
CA THR A 66 -5.30 18.22 -9.65
C THR A 66 -5.79 16.95 -10.38
N ASP A 67 -5.22 15.80 -10.04
CA ASP A 67 -5.67 14.48 -10.49
C ASP A 67 -6.64 13.86 -9.45
N SER A 68 -6.99 12.58 -9.62
CA SER A 68 -7.86 11.84 -8.68
C SER A 68 -7.41 11.92 -7.22
N ARG A 69 -6.11 12.03 -6.92
CA ARG A 69 -5.62 12.15 -5.54
C ARG A 69 -6.03 13.47 -4.91
N GLY A 70 -5.92 14.57 -5.65
CA GLY A 70 -6.39 15.88 -5.21
C GLY A 70 -7.90 15.90 -5.00
N LEU A 71 -8.64 15.25 -5.91
CA LEU A 71 -10.10 15.11 -5.80
C LEU A 71 -10.51 14.30 -4.55
N MET A 72 -9.84 13.18 -4.29
CA MET A 72 -10.05 12.41 -3.07
C MET A 72 -9.68 13.22 -1.82
N HIS A 73 -8.66 14.08 -1.88
CA HIS A 73 -8.31 14.98 -0.78
C HIS A 73 -9.42 15.98 -0.44
N CYS A 74 -10.11 16.52 -1.45
CA CYS A 74 -11.31 17.34 -1.22
C CYS A 74 -12.39 16.57 -0.46
N LEU A 75 -12.63 15.30 -0.82
CA LEU A 75 -13.57 14.45 -0.10
C LEU A 75 -13.13 14.17 1.34
N TRP A 76 -11.84 13.91 1.56
CA TRP A 76 -11.28 13.72 2.91
C TRP A 76 -11.51 14.91 3.81
N GLU A 77 -11.33 16.14 3.33
CA GLU A 77 -11.54 17.34 4.15
C GLU A 77 -12.99 17.50 4.63
N ILE A 78 -13.99 17.10 3.84
CA ILE A 78 -15.40 17.13 4.26
C ILE A 78 -15.72 15.99 5.23
N ILE A 79 -15.21 14.79 4.96
CA ILE A 79 -15.37 13.63 5.87
C ILE A 79 -14.70 13.92 7.21
N ASP A 80 -13.45 14.38 7.22
CA ASP A 80 -12.68 14.65 8.43
C ASP A 80 -13.37 15.72 9.30
N ASN A 81 -14.06 16.71 8.71
CA ASN A 81 -14.90 17.64 9.47
C ASN A 81 -16.06 16.95 10.21
N SER A 82 -16.70 15.98 9.56
CA SER A 82 -17.79 15.18 10.16
C SER A 82 -17.25 14.26 11.26
N VAL A 83 -16.04 13.71 11.06
CA VAL A 83 -15.40 12.84 12.05
C VAL A 83 -14.90 13.65 13.25
N ASP A 84 -14.43 14.89 13.06
CA ASP A 84 -14.03 15.78 14.17
C ASP A 84 -15.23 16.09 15.09
N GLU A 85 -16.44 16.18 14.55
CA GLU A 85 -17.68 16.29 15.35
C GLU A 85 -17.95 15.00 16.16
N ALA A 86 -17.83 13.83 15.52
CA ALA A 86 -17.98 12.54 16.19
C ALA A 86 -16.94 12.35 17.31
N LEU A 87 -15.69 12.75 17.08
CA LEU A 87 -14.61 12.76 18.09
C LEU A 87 -14.92 13.69 19.26
N ALA A 88 -15.62 14.80 19.01
CA ALA A 88 -16.11 15.70 20.05
C ALA A 88 -17.34 15.14 20.80
N GLY A 89 -17.78 13.92 20.48
CA GLY A 89 -18.92 13.25 21.10
C GLY A 89 -20.27 13.63 20.51
N HIS A 90 -20.29 14.14 19.27
CA HIS A 90 -21.51 14.58 18.60
C HIS A 90 -21.73 13.84 17.28
N GLY A 91 -22.83 13.10 17.20
CA GLY A 91 -23.15 12.26 16.05
C GLY A 91 -22.37 10.94 16.07
N ASP A 92 -23.01 9.89 15.56
CA ASP A 92 -22.47 8.54 15.51
C ASP A 92 -22.64 7.88 14.13
N GLU A 93 -23.11 8.63 13.13
CA GLU A 93 -23.35 8.15 11.77
C GLU A 93 -22.89 9.19 10.73
N ILE A 94 -22.08 8.72 9.76
CA ILE A 94 -21.66 9.49 8.58
C ILE A 94 -22.08 8.71 7.33
N GLY A 95 -22.79 9.37 6.43
CA GLY A 95 -23.12 8.86 5.11
C GLY A 95 -22.27 9.53 4.04
N VAL A 96 -21.71 8.74 3.12
CA VAL A 96 -21.05 9.23 1.91
C VAL A 96 -21.77 8.65 0.70
N VAL A 97 -22.22 9.50 -0.21
CA VAL A 97 -22.92 9.08 -1.44
C VAL A 97 -22.15 9.53 -2.66
N LEU A 98 -21.78 8.57 -3.51
CA LEU A 98 -21.22 8.83 -4.84
C LEU A 98 -22.36 8.76 -5.85
N HIS A 99 -22.85 9.92 -6.28
CA HIS A 99 -24.01 10.03 -7.14
C HIS A 99 -23.71 9.67 -8.60
N ALA A 100 -24.74 9.26 -9.34
CA ALA A 100 -24.64 8.94 -10.76
C ALA A 100 -24.26 10.15 -11.65
N ASP A 101 -24.52 11.37 -11.20
CA ASP A 101 -24.20 12.62 -11.90
C ASP A 101 -22.74 13.09 -11.69
N GLY A 102 -21.94 12.31 -10.97
CA GLY A 102 -20.53 12.60 -10.68
C GLY A 102 -20.30 13.50 -9.46
N SER A 103 -21.36 13.93 -8.76
CA SER A 103 -21.21 14.58 -7.46
C SER A 103 -20.94 13.60 -6.32
N VAL A 104 -20.42 14.14 -5.24
CA VAL A 104 -20.31 13.44 -3.96
C VAL A 104 -21.03 14.22 -2.88
N GLU A 105 -21.71 13.50 -1.99
CA GLU A 105 -22.35 14.05 -0.81
C GLU A 105 -21.79 13.41 0.46
N VAL A 106 -21.51 14.23 1.46
CA VAL A 106 -21.20 13.79 2.82
C VAL A 106 -22.29 14.32 3.75
N ARG A 107 -22.85 13.44 4.58
CA ARG A 107 -23.89 13.77 5.55
C ARG A 107 -23.53 13.24 6.93
N ASP A 108 -23.82 14.02 7.96
CA ASP A 108 -23.62 13.65 9.37
C ASP A 108 -24.90 13.87 10.20
N THR A 109 -24.95 13.24 11.37
CA THR A 109 -26.00 13.43 12.38
C THR A 109 -25.50 14.23 13.60
N ALA A 110 -24.45 15.04 13.41
CA ALA A 110 -23.81 15.80 14.48
C ALA A 110 -24.57 17.10 14.78
N ARG A 111 -23.90 18.11 15.35
CA ARG A 111 -24.52 19.39 15.78
C ARG A 111 -25.03 20.26 14.62
N GLY A 112 -24.50 20.06 13.42
CA GLY A 112 -24.71 20.93 12.27
C GLY A 112 -23.85 22.21 12.32
N ILE A 113 -23.33 22.63 11.17
CA ILE A 113 -22.55 23.88 11.02
C ILE A 113 -23.34 25.08 11.59
N PRO A 114 -22.70 26.05 12.29
CA PRO A 114 -23.40 27.20 12.84
C PRO A 114 -24.18 27.99 11.77
N VAL A 115 -25.45 28.28 12.05
CA VAL A 115 -26.37 28.99 11.13
C VAL A 115 -26.57 30.45 11.53
N ASP A 116 -26.15 30.80 12.73
CA ASP A 116 -26.14 32.15 13.28
C ASP A 116 -25.04 33.02 12.66
N VAL A 117 -25.18 34.34 12.82
CA VAL A 117 -24.26 35.33 12.27
C VAL A 117 -23.03 35.47 13.16
N GLU A 118 -21.84 35.34 12.57
CA GLU A 118 -20.59 35.57 13.27
C GLU A 118 -20.36 37.09 13.45
N PRO A 119 -20.17 37.60 14.68
CA PRO A 119 -20.20 39.04 14.95
C PRO A 119 -19.13 39.89 14.23
N LYS A 120 -17.93 39.35 13.96
CA LYS A 120 -16.83 40.13 13.36
C LYS A 120 -16.98 40.30 11.85
N THR A 121 -17.48 39.28 11.18
CA THR A 121 -17.63 39.23 9.71
C THR A 121 -19.01 39.66 9.26
N GLY A 122 -20.04 39.53 10.11
CA GLY A 122 -21.43 39.79 9.76
C GLY A 122 -22.04 38.73 8.83
N LEU A 123 -21.33 37.63 8.56
CA LEU A 123 -21.78 36.53 7.70
C LEU A 123 -22.30 35.37 8.55
N THR A 124 -23.15 34.52 7.98
CA THR A 124 -23.59 33.30 8.66
C THR A 124 -22.42 32.31 8.84
N GLY A 125 -22.44 31.50 9.90
CA GLY A 125 -21.37 30.51 10.13
C GLY A 125 -21.13 29.58 8.93
N VAL A 126 -22.20 29.15 8.26
CA VAL A 126 -22.12 28.39 6.98
C VAL A 126 -21.31 29.14 5.95
N GLU A 127 -21.64 30.39 5.68
CA GLU A 127 -20.92 31.19 4.69
C GLU A 127 -19.46 31.43 5.09
N VAL A 128 -19.20 31.75 6.36
CA VAL A 128 -17.82 31.95 6.86
C VAL A 128 -16.95 30.72 6.59
N VAL A 129 -17.45 29.53 6.95
CA VAL A 129 -16.71 28.26 6.78
C VAL A 129 -16.39 27.97 5.32
N PHE A 130 -17.29 28.33 4.39
CA PHE A 130 -17.14 28.00 2.98
C PHE A 130 -16.51 29.11 2.11
N THR A 131 -16.40 30.34 2.60
CA THR A 131 -15.90 31.49 1.82
C THR A 131 -14.63 32.14 2.39
N LYS A 132 -14.35 31.95 3.68
CA LYS A 132 -13.16 32.52 4.34
C LYS A 132 -12.10 31.44 4.54
N LEU A 133 -10.86 31.77 4.19
CA LEU A 133 -9.70 30.96 4.55
C LEU A 133 -9.32 31.23 6.01
N HIS A 134 -8.86 30.20 6.70
CA HIS A 134 -8.46 30.26 8.11
C HIS A 134 -9.60 30.69 9.05
N ALA A 135 -10.83 30.29 8.73
CA ALA A 135 -12.00 30.56 9.56
C ALA A 135 -12.63 29.25 10.04
N GLY A 136 -12.85 29.13 11.35
CA GLY A 136 -13.51 27.96 11.94
C GLY A 136 -13.35 27.89 13.46
N GLY A 137 -14.22 27.14 14.12
CA GLY A 137 -14.17 26.92 15.58
C GLY A 137 -13.02 26.05 16.07
N LYS A 138 -12.14 25.61 15.15
CA LYS A 138 -10.99 24.74 15.41
C LYS A 138 -9.73 25.54 15.82
N PHE A 139 -9.81 26.88 15.80
CA PHE A 139 -8.77 27.77 16.31
C PHE A 139 -9.11 28.19 17.75
N GLY A 140 -8.34 27.70 18.73
CA GLY A 140 -8.51 28.01 20.14
C GLY A 140 -8.96 26.81 20.99
N SER A 141 -8.84 26.95 22.31
CA SER A 141 -8.98 25.87 23.29
C SER A 141 -10.42 25.42 23.59
N GLY A 142 -11.44 25.99 22.94
CA GLY A 142 -12.82 25.95 23.44
C GLY A 142 -13.74 24.86 22.87
N SER A 143 -13.61 24.49 21.60
CA SER A 143 -14.63 23.64 20.92
C SER A 143 -14.15 22.22 20.56
N TYR A 144 -12.84 22.01 20.41
CA TYR A 144 -12.25 20.73 20.03
C TYR A 144 -10.97 20.47 20.83
N ALA A 145 -10.95 19.41 21.63
CA ALA A 145 -9.77 19.04 22.43
C ALA A 145 -8.67 18.36 21.58
N ALA A 146 -9.06 17.64 20.54
CA ALA A 146 -8.20 17.06 19.52
C ALA A 146 -8.98 17.03 18.19
N SER A 147 -8.39 17.53 17.12
CA SER A 147 -9.02 17.66 15.80
C SER A 147 -7.99 17.39 14.70
N GLY A 148 -8.41 16.73 13.63
CA GLY A 148 -7.60 16.56 12.42
C GLY A 148 -7.58 17.83 11.55
N GLY A 149 -8.67 18.59 11.54
CA GLY A 149 -8.72 19.90 10.89
C GLY A 149 -8.02 20.97 11.73
N LEU A 150 -6.89 21.51 11.25
CA LEU A 150 -6.06 22.46 12.03
C LEU A 150 -5.94 23.84 11.36
N HIS A 151 -6.17 23.91 10.06
CA HIS A 151 -5.85 25.09 9.27
C HIS A 151 -7.07 25.93 8.89
N GLY A 152 -8.30 25.45 9.14
CA GLY A 152 -9.54 26.18 8.83
C GLY A 152 -9.68 26.57 7.36
N VAL A 153 -9.11 25.77 6.44
CA VAL A 153 -9.15 26.02 4.99
C VAL A 153 -9.86 24.91 4.21
N GLY A 154 -10.06 23.72 4.81
CA GLY A 154 -10.52 22.53 4.07
C GLY A 154 -11.82 22.75 3.30
N ALA A 155 -12.91 23.08 4.01
CA ALA A 155 -14.24 23.27 3.41
C ALA A 155 -14.27 24.42 2.37
N SER A 156 -13.60 25.53 2.65
CA SER A 156 -13.53 26.66 1.73
C SER A 156 -12.66 26.37 0.49
N VAL A 157 -11.61 25.55 0.62
CA VAL A 157 -10.86 25.02 -0.53
C VAL A 157 -11.75 24.10 -1.37
N VAL A 158 -12.50 23.18 -0.76
CA VAL A 158 -13.44 22.31 -1.50
C VAL A 158 -14.45 23.15 -2.28
N ASN A 159 -15.02 24.19 -1.65
CA ASN A 159 -15.93 25.12 -2.32
C ASN A 159 -15.25 25.85 -3.50
N ALA A 160 -14.05 26.38 -3.28
CA ALA A 160 -13.28 27.05 -4.32
C ALA A 160 -13.02 26.14 -5.53
N LEU A 161 -12.80 24.85 -5.30
CA LEU A 161 -12.48 23.85 -6.34
C LEU A 161 -13.70 23.10 -6.87
N SER A 162 -14.90 23.48 -6.42
CA SER A 162 -16.16 22.93 -6.91
C SER A 162 -16.77 23.85 -7.97
N GLU A 163 -17.36 23.27 -9.00
CA GLU A 163 -18.21 24.02 -9.92
C GLU A 163 -19.48 24.46 -9.19
N ARG A 164 -20.10 23.52 -8.47
CA ARG A 164 -21.23 23.77 -7.57
C ARG A 164 -21.00 23.07 -6.23
N LEU A 165 -21.34 23.75 -5.14
CA LEU A 165 -21.39 23.17 -3.80
C LEU A 165 -22.69 23.61 -3.11
N ASP A 166 -23.44 22.64 -2.61
CA ASP A 166 -24.67 22.84 -1.85
C ASP A 166 -24.46 22.38 -0.40
N VAL A 167 -24.88 23.22 0.54
CA VAL A 167 -24.85 22.93 1.97
C VAL A 167 -26.26 22.99 2.50
N GLU A 168 -26.67 21.94 3.20
CA GLU A 168 -27.86 21.95 4.04
C GLU A 168 -27.50 21.69 5.50
N VAL A 169 -28.16 22.40 6.41
CA VAL A 169 -27.98 22.21 7.85
C VAL A 169 -29.35 22.07 8.51
N ASP A 170 -29.55 20.94 9.20
CA ASP A 170 -30.70 20.78 10.08
C ASP A 170 -30.34 21.30 11.46
N ARG A 171 -31.04 22.34 11.91
CA ARG A 171 -30.84 22.92 13.24
C ARG A 171 -32.06 23.69 13.70
N GLY A 172 -32.41 23.57 14.98
CA GLY A 172 -33.51 24.34 15.57
C GLY A 172 -34.89 24.09 14.91
N GLY A 173 -35.14 22.89 14.38
CA GLY A 173 -36.42 22.51 13.76
C GLY A 173 -36.58 22.99 12.30
N LYS A 174 -35.53 23.50 11.68
CA LYS A 174 -35.52 23.96 10.28
C LYS A 174 -34.36 23.34 9.52
N THR A 175 -34.53 23.25 8.20
CA THR A 175 -33.42 22.98 7.26
C THR A 175 -33.03 24.29 6.60
N TYR A 176 -31.78 24.68 6.83
CA TYR A 176 -31.15 25.84 6.21
C TYR A 176 -30.34 25.40 5.00
N ALA A 177 -30.31 26.19 3.93
CA ALA A 177 -29.56 25.86 2.73
C ALA A 177 -28.85 27.06 2.11
N MET A 178 -27.63 26.83 1.62
CA MET A 178 -26.84 27.79 0.85
C MET A 178 -26.12 27.06 -0.29
N SER A 179 -26.05 27.70 -1.45
CA SER A 179 -25.39 27.18 -2.64
C SER A 179 -24.24 28.10 -3.04
N PHE A 180 -23.23 27.51 -3.65
CA PHE A 180 -22.03 28.20 -4.10
C PHE A 180 -21.66 27.75 -5.51
N HIS A 181 -21.22 28.69 -6.34
CA HIS A 181 -20.61 28.42 -7.64
C HIS A 181 -19.18 28.91 -7.61
N ARG A 182 -18.21 27.98 -7.67
CA ARG A 182 -16.77 28.29 -7.66
C ARG A 182 -16.32 29.16 -6.48
N GLY A 183 -16.91 28.94 -5.31
CA GLY A 183 -16.63 29.72 -4.10
C GLY A 183 -17.55 30.93 -3.89
N GLU A 184 -18.31 31.36 -4.89
CA GLU A 184 -19.19 32.52 -4.81
C GLU A 184 -20.59 32.10 -4.30
N PRO A 185 -21.12 32.71 -3.22
CA PRO A 185 -22.44 32.36 -2.69
C PRO A 185 -23.56 32.90 -3.60
N GLY A 186 -24.60 32.10 -3.79
CA GLY A 186 -25.75 32.49 -4.61
C GLY A 186 -26.81 31.41 -4.70
N THR A 187 -27.55 31.40 -5.81
CA THR A 187 -28.63 30.44 -6.07
C THR A 187 -28.57 29.88 -7.47
N PHE A 188 -28.94 28.60 -7.61
CA PHE A 188 -29.11 27.93 -8.91
C PHE A 188 -30.59 27.80 -9.25
N ALA A 189 -30.93 27.99 -10.53
CA ALA A 189 -32.29 27.88 -11.05
C ALA A 189 -32.70 26.44 -11.46
N GLY A 190 -31.95 25.42 -11.05
CA GLY A 190 -32.21 24.02 -11.40
C GLY A 190 -31.22 23.04 -10.76
N ASP A 191 -31.29 21.78 -11.19
CA ASP A 191 -30.43 20.71 -10.72
C ASP A 191 -29.08 20.68 -11.45
N GLY A 192 -28.05 20.19 -10.76
CA GLY A 192 -26.71 20.01 -11.33
C GLY A 192 -25.88 21.29 -11.45
N PRO A 193 -24.60 21.16 -11.85
CA PRO A 193 -23.64 22.26 -11.86
C PRO A 193 -23.84 23.23 -13.03
N ASP A 194 -24.41 22.77 -14.15
CA ASP A 194 -24.62 23.57 -15.37
C ASP A 194 -25.87 24.47 -15.31
N ALA A 195 -26.65 24.41 -14.22
CA ALA A 195 -27.85 25.22 -14.06
C ALA A 195 -27.50 26.72 -13.98
N PRO A 196 -28.39 27.64 -14.44
CA PRO A 196 -28.14 29.07 -14.35
C PRO A 196 -27.90 29.52 -12.90
N PHE A 197 -26.75 30.17 -12.66
CA PHE A 197 -26.34 30.68 -11.36
C PHE A 197 -26.58 32.19 -11.23
N SER A 198 -27.14 32.61 -10.09
CA SER A 198 -27.33 34.01 -9.72
C SER A 198 -26.57 34.30 -8.42
N PRO A 199 -25.45 35.05 -8.46
CA PRO A 199 -24.69 35.41 -7.26
C PRO A 199 -25.47 36.40 -6.40
N PHE A 200 -25.19 36.40 -5.09
CA PHE A 200 -25.72 37.43 -4.21
C PHE A 200 -24.99 38.75 -4.39
N THR A 201 -25.67 39.76 -4.93
CA THR A 201 -25.09 41.09 -5.19
C THR A 201 -25.26 42.09 -4.03
N SER A 202 -26.17 41.82 -3.08
CA SER A 202 -26.48 42.72 -1.97
C SER A 202 -26.90 41.93 -0.72
N GLY A 203 -25.93 41.53 0.09
CA GLY A 203 -26.14 40.68 1.26
C GLY A 203 -26.44 39.24 0.88
N SER A 204 -25.76 38.31 1.52
CA SER A 204 -25.99 36.88 1.36
C SER A 204 -27.16 36.40 2.22
N GLU A 205 -27.89 35.40 1.74
CA GLU A 205 -29.02 34.82 2.46
C GLU A 205 -28.80 33.32 2.71
N LEU A 206 -28.91 32.90 3.97
CA LEU A 206 -29.05 31.50 4.35
C LEU A 206 -30.54 31.12 4.37
N ARG A 207 -30.99 30.45 3.31
CA ARG A 207 -32.43 30.20 3.06
C ARG A 207 -32.97 29.12 3.98
N VAL A 208 -34.22 29.24 4.42
CA VAL A 208 -34.95 28.15 5.08
C VAL A 208 -35.73 27.38 4.02
N VAL A 209 -35.30 26.14 3.73
CA VAL A 209 -35.89 25.32 2.65
C VAL A 209 -36.83 24.22 3.16
N GLY A 210 -36.82 23.95 4.47
CA GLY A 210 -37.63 22.88 5.05
C GLY A 210 -37.84 23.00 6.55
N LYS A 211 -38.71 22.13 7.07
CA LYS A 211 -38.95 21.92 8.50
C LYS A 211 -38.51 20.51 8.88
N VAL A 212 -37.84 20.38 10.02
CA VAL A 212 -37.44 19.08 10.59
C VAL A 212 -37.96 18.93 12.01
N LYS A 213 -38.05 17.67 12.48
CA LYS A 213 -38.47 17.39 13.86
C LYS A 213 -37.52 18.08 14.84
N ARG A 214 -38.07 18.54 15.97
CA ARG A 214 -37.27 19.13 17.05
C ARG A 214 -36.26 18.10 17.56
N GLY A 215 -34.99 18.48 17.63
CA GLY A 215 -33.89 17.60 18.04
C GLY A 215 -33.15 16.91 16.90
N VAL A 216 -33.66 16.97 15.66
CA VAL A 216 -32.89 16.54 14.48
C VAL A 216 -31.85 17.60 14.16
N THR A 217 -30.60 17.17 14.06
CA THR A 217 -29.44 17.99 13.71
C THR A 217 -28.54 17.26 12.73
N GLY A 218 -27.72 18.01 12.01
CA GLY A 218 -26.70 17.46 11.11
C GLY A 218 -26.43 18.38 9.94
N SER A 219 -25.39 18.05 9.17
CA SER A 219 -25.05 18.75 7.92
C SER A 219 -25.11 17.79 6.74
N ARG A 220 -25.44 18.32 5.56
CA ARG A 220 -25.29 17.66 4.26
C ARG A 220 -24.52 18.57 3.34
N ILE A 221 -23.42 18.09 2.79
CA ILE A 221 -22.56 18.84 1.89
C ILE A 221 -22.44 18.03 0.61
N ARG A 222 -23.00 18.56 -0.48
CA ARG A 222 -22.92 17.96 -1.82
C ARG A 222 -22.14 18.86 -2.75
N TYR A 223 -21.19 18.31 -3.51
CA TYR A 223 -20.43 19.12 -4.46
C TYR A 223 -20.11 18.39 -5.76
N TRP A 224 -19.92 19.18 -6.82
CA TRP A 224 -19.46 18.77 -8.14
C TRP A 224 -18.09 19.37 -8.38
N ALA A 225 -17.08 18.53 -8.62
CA ALA A 225 -15.71 18.97 -8.86
C ALA A 225 -15.61 19.82 -10.13
N ASP A 226 -14.85 20.92 -10.08
CA ASP A 226 -14.69 21.82 -11.22
C ASP A 226 -13.81 21.21 -12.32
N ARG A 227 -14.41 20.93 -13.48
CA ARG A 227 -13.74 20.36 -14.65
C ARG A 227 -12.71 21.29 -15.30
N GLN A 228 -12.67 22.57 -14.91
CA GLN A 228 -11.62 23.51 -15.33
C GLN A 228 -10.33 23.35 -14.52
N ILE A 229 -10.42 22.74 -13.34
CA ILE A 229 -9.30 22.59 -12.41
C ILE A 229 -8.78 21.15 -12.43
N PHE A 230 -9.68 20.19 -12.30
CA PHE A 230 -9.33 18.77 -12.27
C PHE A 230 -9.12 18.22 -13.67
N THR A 231 -8.22 17.25 -13.81
CA THR A 231 -7.98 16.59 -15.09
C THR A 231 -9.23 15.81 -15.54
N PRO A 232 -9.47 15.63 -16.86
CA PRO A 232 -10.67 14.94 -17.36
C PRO A 232 -10.82 13.49 -16.88
N ASP A 233 -9.72 12.85 -16.50
CA ASP A 233 -9.65 11.48 -15.97
C ASP A 233 -9.79 11.40 -14.44
N ALA A 234 -9.81 12.54 -13.73
CA ALA A 234 -9.98 12.58 -12.29
C ALA A 234 -11.34 12.01 -11.87
N LYS A 235 -11.34 11.00 -10.99
CA LYS A 235 -12.54 10.29 -10.55
C LYS A 235 -12.43 9.90 -9.08
N PHE A 236 -13.57 9.87 -8.39
CA PHE A 236 -13.66 9.31 -7.04
C PHE A 236 -13.41 7.80 -7.07
N SER A 237 -12.46 7.35 -6.24
CA SER A 237 -12.07 5.95 -6.10
C SER A 237 -12.86 5.29 -4.97
N THR A 238 -13.73 4.32 -5.30
CA THR A 238 -14.52 3.59 -4.30
C THR A 238 -13.61 2.78 -3.37
N SER A 239 -12.58 2.13 -3.91
CA SER A 239 -11.65 1.33 -3.10
C SER A 239 -10.91 2.17 -2.07
N ASP A 240 -10.48 3.37 -2.46
CA ASP A 240 -9.79 4.28 -1.54
C ASP A 240 -10.75 4.81 -0.48
N LEU A 241 -11.99 5.14 -0.88
CA LEU A 241 -13.08 5.55 0.03
C LEU A 241 -13.42 4.46 1.05
N VAL A 242 -13.57 3.22 0.61
CA VAL A 242 -13.85 2.05 1.45
C VAL A 242 -12.70 1.82 2.44
N SER A 243 -11.46 1.85 1.95
CA SER A 243 -10.27 1.68 2.79
C SER A 243 -10.20 2.77 3.88
N ARG A 244 -10.41 4.04 3.50
CA ARG A 244 -10.41 5.17 4.43
C ARG A 244 -11.57 5.10 5.43
N ALA A 245 -12.79 4.83 4.97
CA ALA A 245 -13.97 4.72 5.83
C ALA A 245 -13.80 3.62 6.88
N ARG A 246 -13.34 2.44 6.47
CA ARG A 246 -13.04 1.33 7.38
C ARG A 246 -11.99 1.72 8.42
N GLN A 247 -10.89 2.32 7.98
CA GLN A 247 -9.84 2.81 8.86
C GLN A 247 -10.39 3.81 9.90
N THR A 248 -11.18 4.79 9.46
CA THR A 248 -11.77 5.80 10.35
C THR A 248 -12.74 5.16 11.35
N ALA A 249 -13.58 4.22 10.92
CA ALA A 249 -14.51 3.51 11.80
C ALA A 249 -13.78 2.68 12.88
N PHE A 250 -12.57 2.16 12.60
CA PHE A 250 -11.72 1.56 13.63
C PHE A 250 -11.11 2.61 14.59
N LEU A 251 -10.74 3.78 14.08
CA LEU A 251 -10.09 4.83 14.89
C LEU A 251 -11.06 5.58 15.81
N VAL A 252 -12.36 5.55 15.48
CA VAL A 252 -13.44 6.16 16.25
C VAL A 252 -14.45 5.07 16.64
N PRO A 253 -14.23 4.37 17.77
CA PRO A 253 -15.12 3.31 18.21
C PRO A 253 -16.58 3.76 18.28
N GLY A 254 -17.48 2.95 17.74
CA GLY A 254 -18.92 3.21 17.71
C GLY A 254 -19.41 4.11 16.56
N LEU A 255 -18.51 4.74 15.79
CA LEU A 255 -18.88 5.54 14.62
C LEU A 255 -19.28 4.64 13.44
N GLY A 256 -20.51 4.81 12.97
CA GLY A 256 -21.01 4.24 11.72
C GLY A 256 -20.60 5.08 10.52
N ILE A 257 -20.01 4.44 9.50
CA ILE A 257 -19.77 5.07 8.20
C ILE A 257 -20.40 4.21 7.11
N THR A 258 -21.32 4.82 6.35
CA THR A 258 -22.01 4.17 5.23
C THR A 258 -21.56 4.81 3.91
N ILE A 259 -21.08 4.00 2.96
CA ILE A 259 -20.81 4.42 1.59
C ILE A 259 -21.91 3.87 0.70
N THR A 260 -22.52 4.75 -0.11
CA THR A 260 -23.48 4.37 -1.16
C THR A 260 -22.93 4.81 -2.51
N ASP A 261 -22.70 3.87 -3.43
CA ASP A 261 -22.22 4.14 -4.78
C ASP A 261 -23.34 3.89 -5.79
N GLU A 262 -23.87 4.98 -6.36
CA GLU A 262 -24.99 4.99 -7.32
C GLU A 262 -24.51 4.97 -8.77
N ARG A 263 -23.19 4.94 -9.03
CA ARG A 263 -22.65 5.01 -10.38
C ARG A 263 -22.84 3.68 -11.11
N ALA A 264 -23.27 3.74 -12.36
CA ALA A 264 -23.56 2.58 -13.20
C ALA A 264 -22.42 1.54 -13.22
N ALA A 265 -21.17 1.99 -13.36
CA ALA A 265 -20.00 1.11 -13.38
C ALA A 265 -19.85 0.27 -12.09
N SER A 266 -20.24 0.81 -10.94
CA SER A 266 -20.19 0.11 -9.65
C SER A 266 -21.28 -0.97 -9.57
N ILE A 267 -22.49 -0.61 -10.01
CA ILE A 267 -23.65 -1.50 -10.06
C ILE A 267 -23.39 -2.67 -11.03
N GLU A 268 -22.87 -2.38 -12.23
CA GLU A 268 -22.49 -3.39 -13.23
C GLU A 268 -21.41 -4.34 -12.70
N ALA A 269 -20.37 -3.80 -12.06
CA ALA A 269 -19.31 -4.61 -11.47
C ALA A 269 -19.83 -5.51 -10.32
N ALA A 270 -20.76 -5.01 -9.51
CA ALA A 270 -21.40 -5.80 -8.47
C ALA A 270 -22.29 -6.91 -9.05
N ALA A 271 -23.06 -6.61 -10.11
CA ALA A 271 -23.88 -7.61 -10.81
C ALA A 271 -23.02 -8.71 -11.45
N ALA A 272 -21.91 -8.36 -12.10
CA ALA A 272 -20.99 -9.35 -12.68
C ALA A 272 -20.35 -10.27 -11.61
N ARG A 273 -19.99 -9.72 -10.43
CA ARG A 273 -19.50 -10.53 -9.30
C ARG A 273 -20.57 -11.46 -8.74
N ALA A 274 -21.81 -10.99 -8.68
CA ALA A 274 -22.96 -11.78 -8.23
C ALA A 274 -23.19 -13.00 -9.14
N GLU A 275 -23.18 -12.76 -10.45
CA GLU A 275 -23.32 -13.80 -11.48
C GLU A 275 -22.19 -14.83 -11.39
N ALA A 276 -20.95 -14.38 -11.21
CA ALA A 276 -19.79 -15.27 -11.06
C ALA A 276 -19.80 -16.10 -9.76
N THR A 277 -20.48 -15.64 -8.70
CA THR A 277 -20.55 -16.32 -7.39
C THR A 277 -21.88 -17.05 -7.16
N GLY A 278 -22.80 -17.05 -8.15
CA GLY A 278 -24.12 -17.66 -8.01
C GLY A 278 -25.00 -17.01 -6.94
N THR A 279 -24.67 -15.78 -6.51
CA THR A 279 -25.43 -15.05 -5.50
C THR A 279 -26.43 -14.09 -6.17
N THR A 280 -27.61 -13.95 -5.59
CA THR A 280 -28.58 -12.94 -6.02
C THR A 280 -28.24 -11.61 -5.36
N VAL A 281 -27.83 -10.61 -6.14
CA VAL A 281 -27.65 -9.24 -5.65
C VAL A 281 -28.85 -8.40 -6.05
N ALA A 282 -29.32 -7.54 -5.15
CA ALA A 282 -30.40 -6.61 -5.44
C ALA A 282 -29.97 -5.64 -6.56
N ALA A 283 -30.87 -5.40 -7.53
CA ALA A 283 -30.68 -4.35 -8.52
C ALA A 283 -30.75 -2.98 -7.81
N GLY A 284 -29.60 -2.37 -7.51
CA GLY A 284 -29.55 -1.10 -6.79
C GLY A 284 -28.12 -0.64 -6.49
N PRO A 285 -27.98 0.51 -5.80
CA PRO A 285 -26.69 1.06 -5.39
C PRO A 285 -25.87 0.08 -4.57
N VAL A 286 -24.55 0.13 -4.73
CA VAL A 286 -23.63 -0.66 -3.89
C VAL A 286 -23.50 0.04 -2.55
N VAL A 287 -23.82 -0.67 -1.46
CA VAL A 287 -23.79 -0.11 -0.11
C VAL A 287 -22.81 -0.88 0.77
N GLU A 288 -21.84 -0.17 1.33
CA GLU A 288 -20.91 -0.70 2.32
C GLU A 288 -21.07 0.04 3.65
N ARG A 289 -21.03 -0.70 4.76
CA ARG A 289 -21.21 -0.17 6.11
C ARG A 289 -20.07 -0.62 7.02
N PHE A 290 -19.54 0.32 7.78
CA PHE A 290 -18.45 0.10 8.73
C PHE A 290 -18.85 0.63 10.10
N ARG A 291 -18.73 -0.20 11.13
CA ARG A 291 -18.91 0.18 12.54
C ARG A 291 -18.16 -0.83 13.38
N TYR A 292 -17.28 -0.35 14.25
CA TYR A 292 -16.39 -1.20 15.07
C TYR A 292 -16.38 -0.68 16.50
N GLU A 293 -16.46 -1.58 17.47
CA GLU A 293 -16.53 -1.22 18.90
C GLU A 293 -15.17 -1.43 19.60
N GLY A 294 -14.38 -2.42 19.18
CA GLY A 294 -13.06 -2.72 19.74
C GLY A 294 -11.92 -1.81 19.25
N GLY A 295 -12.23 -0.87 18.36
CA GLY A 295 -11.34 0.21 17.95
C GLY A 295 -10.04 -0.26 17.30
N ILE A 296 -8.92 0.35 17.69
CA ILE A 296 -7.61 0.01 17.12
C ILE A 296 -7.12 -1.41 17.47
N SER A 297 -7.72 -2.08 18.48
CA SER A 297 -7.45 -3.49 18.74
C SER A 297 -7.96 -4.37 17.60
N GLU A 298 -9.23 -4.19 17.21
CA GLU A 298 -9.82 -4.89 16.06
C GLU A 298 -9.11 -4.50 14.76
N PHE A 299 -8.61 -3.27 14.66
CA PHE A 299 -7.83 -2.86 13.50
C PHE A 299 -6.53 -3.64 13.37
N VAL A 300 -5.81 -3.85 14.49
CA VAL A 300 -4.61 -4.71 14.49
C VAL A 300 -4.96 -6.13 14.09
N GLU A 301 -6.05 -6.71 14.60
CA GLU A 301 -6.48 -8.05 14.20
C GLU A 301 -6.84 -8.12 12.73
N HIS A 302 -7.51 -7.11 12.18
CA HIS A 302 -7.85 -7.02 10.77
C HIS A 302 -6.61 -6.98 9.87
N LEU A 303 -5.60 -6.21 10.25
CA LEU A 303 -4.35 -6.05 9.49
C LEU A 303 -3.45 -7.28 9.57
N ALA A 304 -3.55 -8.05 10.65
CA ALA A 304 -2.59 -9.07 10.95
C ALA A 304 -3.04 -10.43 10.41
N VAL A 305 -2.44 -10.82 9.29
CA VAL A 305 -2.81 -12.02 8.51
C VAL A 305 -2.17 -13.32 9.02
N ASP A 306 -1.16 -13.22 9.88
CA ASP A 306 -0.36 -14.35 10.35
C ASP A 306 -0.88 -14.93 11.67
N THR A 307 -0.36 -16.10 12.06
CA THR A 307 -0.73 -16.73 13.35
C THR A 307 -0.20 -15.88 14.51
N ALA A 308 -1.07 -15.51 15.45
CA ALA A 308 -0.70 -14.72 16.63
C ALA A 308 0.31 -15.45 17.53
N VAL A 309 1.38 -14.75 17.91
CA VAL A 309 2.35 -15.15 18.95
C VAL A 309 1.98 -14.52 20.29
N THR A 310 1.46 -13.30 20.25
CA THR A 310 0.87 -12.61 21.39
C THR A 310 -0.58 -12.25 21.06
N ASP A 311 -1.42 -12.10 22.08
CA ASP A 311 -2.69 -11.39 21.91
C ASP A 311 -2.41 -9.92 21.54
N VAL A 312 -3.46 -9.18 21.21
CA VAL A 312 -3.35 -7.74 21.01
C VAL A 312 -3.14 -7.06 22.36
N TRP A 313 -1.95 -6.49 22.52
CA TRP A 313 -1.59 -5.69 23.68
C TRP A 313 -1.94 -4.23 23.45
N ARG A 314 -2.53 -3.60 24.48
CA ARG A 314 -2.88 -2.18 24.48
C ARG A 314 -1.91 -1.39 25.35
N ILE A 315 -1.23 -0.43 24.75
CA ILE A 315 -0.31 0.48 25.43
C ILE A 315 -0.94 1.87 25.41
N GLN A 316 -1.31 2.33 26.61
CA GLN A 316 -1.94 3.63 26.83
C GLN A 316 -1.17 4.45 27.85
N GLY A 317 -1.09 5.76 27.59
CA GLY A 317 -0.51 6.73 28.52
C GLY A 317 -0.66 8.16 28.04
N THR A 318 -0.23 9.09 28.87
CA THR A 318 -0.24 10.53 28.57
C THR A 318 1.07 11.15 29.00
N GLY A 319 1.44 12.27 28.36
CA GLY A 319 2.56 13.11 28.78
C GLY A 319 2.28 14.57 28.47
N THR A 320 2.94 15.48 29.16
CA THR A 320 2.82 16.92 28.93
C THR A 320 4.08 17.50 28.30
N PHE A 321 3.93 18.58 27.56
CA PHE A 321 5.03 19.38 27.06
C PHE A 321 4.65 20.86 27.05
N THR A 322 5.65 21.72 27.07
CA THR A 322 5.46 23.17 27.03
C THR A 322 5.86 23.70 25.66
N GLU A 323 5.03 24.56 25.10
CA GLU A 323 5.28 25.25 23.84
C GLU A 323 5.04 26.75 24.01
N THR A 324 5.88 27.56 23.36
CA THR A 324 5.69 29.01 23.31
C THR A 324 4.90 29.34 22.05
N VAL A 325 3.65 29.75 22.21
CA VAL A 325 2.76 30.14 21.10
C VAL A 325 2.39 31.62 21.19
N PRO A 326 2.30 32.33 20.06
CA PRO A 326 1.79 33.69 20.05
C PRO A 326 0.26 33.66 20.18
N MET A 327 -0.28 34.26 21.24
CA MET A 327 -1.72 34.44 21.44
C MET A 327 -2.11 35.89 21.24
N LEU A 328 -3.36 36.11 20.86
CA LEU A 328 -3.94 37.46 20.85
C LEU A 328 -4.29 37.86 22.29
N ASP A 329 -3.84 39.04 22.72
CA ASP A 329 -4.36 39.67 23.94
C ASP A 329 -5.78 40.23 23.69
N ASP A 330 -6.45 40.72 24.75
CA ASP A 330 -7.79 41.32 24.66
C ASP A 330 -7.86 42.53 23.71
N LYS A 331 -6.71 43.06 23.28
CA LYS A 331 -6.57 44.20 22.35
C LYS A 331 -6.17 43.76 20.94
N GLY A 332 -6.01 42.47 20.68
CA GLY A 332 -5.66 41.90 19.38
C GLY A 332 -4.17 41.94 19.03
N HIS A 333 -3.27 42.15 19.99
CA HIS A 333 -1.82 42.04 19.78
C HIS A 333 -1.30 40.63 20.03
N MET A 334 -0.32 40.21 19.23
CA MET A 334 0.34 38.91 19.39
C MET A 334 1.35 38.96 20.54
N VAL A 335 1.08 38.22 21.62
CA VAL A 335 1.96 38.05 22.78
C VAL A 335 2.40 36.60 22.88
N SER A 336 3.71 36.36 22.94
CA SER A 336 4.27 35.03 23.14
C SER A 336 3.97 34.53 24.55
N THR A 337 3.16 33.48 24.64
CA THR A 337 2.73 32.88 25.90
C THR A 337 3.16 31.43 25.96
N SER A 338 3.69 31.01 27.11
CA SER A 338 4.06 29.62 27.38
C SER A 338 2.82 28.81 27.74
N VAL A 339 2.56 27.73 27.00
CA VAL A 339 1.37 26.89 27.17
C VAL A 339 1.79 25.46 27.44
N GLU A 340 1.20 24.87 28.47
CA GLU A 340 1.29 23.43 28.69
C GLU A 340 0.24 22.71 27.83
N ARG A 341 0.71 21.72 27.08
CA ARG A 341 -0.10 20.85 26.21
C ARG A 341 0.03 19.41 26.70
N ALA A 342 -1.05 18.64 26.56
CA ALA A 342 -1.05 17.20 26.81
C ALA A 342 -1.01 16.44 25.48
N CYS A 343 -0.29 15.32 25.47
CA CYS A 343 -0.27 14.34 24.40
C CYS A 343 -0.75 13.01 24.97
N GLU A 344 -1.83 12.48 24.41
CA GLU A 344 -2.32 11.13 24.69
C GLU A 344 -1.70 10.16 23.69
N VAL A 345 -1.35 8.97 24.18
CA VAL A 345 -0.75 7.89 23.40
C VAL A 345 -1.62 6.66 23.58
N ASP A 346 -2.12 6.12 22.48
CA ASP A 346 -2.91 4.90 22.46
C ASP A 346 -2.44 3.98 21.32
N ILE A 347 -1.96 2.79 21.68
CA ILE A 347 -1.31 1.87 20.75
C ILE A 347 -1.90 0.49 20.94
N ALA A 348 -2.22 -0.17 19.84
CA ALA A 348 -2.53 -1.59 19.80
C ALA A 348 -1.43 -2.27 19.00
N LEU A 349 -0.94 -3.41 19.49
CA LEU A 349 0.07 -4.17 18.78
C LEU A 349 -0.01 -5.64 19.12
N ARG A 350 0.44 -6.48 18.18
CA ARG A 350 0.69 -7.90 18.42
C ARG A 350 1.89 -8.36 17.61
N TRP A 351 2.54 -9.42 18.05
CA TRP A 351 3.47 -10.16 17.20
C TRP A 351 2.78 -11.41 16.67
N GLY A 352 3.04 -11.71 15.40
CA GLY A 352 2.68 -12.96 14.77
C GLY A 352 3.90 -13.79 14.35
N SER A 353 3.64 -14.95 13.77
CA SER A 353 4.66 -15.91 13.36
C SER A 353 5.43 -15.46 12.11
N GLY A 354 4.92 -14.46 11.37
CA GLY A 354 5.53 -13.91 10.18
C GLY A 354 6.80 -13.10 10.44
N TYR A 355 7.37 -12.57 9.37
CA TYR A 355 8.54 -11.69 9.39
C TYR A 355 8.22 -10.26 8.91
N GLU A 356 7.08 -10.06 8.26
CA GLU A 356 6.65 -8.75 7.76
C GLU A 356 6.23 -7.85 8.93
N THR A 357 6.68 -6.61 8.89
CA THR A 357 6.30 -5.57 9.86
C THR A 357 5.20 -4.73 9.24
N VAL A 358 4.04 -4.68 9.91
CA VAL A 358 2.90 -3.87 9.48
C VAL A 358 2.64 -2.79 10.53
N GLU A 359 2.98 -1.55 10.19
CA GLU A 359 2.74 -0.41 11.07
C GLU A 359 1.77 0.57 10.40
N ARG A 360 0.81 1.06 11.18
CA ARG A 360 -0.07 2.16 10.82
C ARG A 360 -0.01 3.21 11.93
N SER A 361 0.22 4.46 11.55
CA SER A 361 0.39 5.55 12.51
C SER A 361 -0.58 6.70 12.22
N PHE A 362 -1.10 7.28 13.29
CA PHE A 362 -2.14 8.30 13.27
C PHE A 362 -1.87 9.42 14.28
N VAL A 363 -2.23 10.63 13.90
CA VAL A 363 -2.21 11.82 14.77
C VAL A 363 -3.57 12.48 14.66
N ASN A 364 -4.32 12.56 15.75
CA ASN A 364 -5.71 13.05 15.73
C ASN A 364 -6.48 12.45 14.54
N ILE A 365 -6.55 11.10 14.46
CA ILE A 365 -7.16 10.28 13.39
C ILE A 365 -6.58 10.43 11.97
N ILE A 366 -5.68 11.38 11.74
CA ILE A 366 -5.04 11.58 10.43
C ILE A 366 -3.89 10.59 10.26
N ALA A 367 -3.92 9.87 9.15
CA ALA A 367 -2.87 8.93 8.78
C ALA A 367 -1.55 9.65 8.50
N THR A 368 -0.47 9.17 9.10
CA THR A 368 0.91 9.62 8.85
C THR A 368 1.70 8.52 8.14
N PRO A 369 1.47 8.28 6.83
CA PRO A 369 2.08 7.17 6.10
C PRO A 369 3.61 7.26 6.01
N LYS A 370 4.18 8.46 6.18
CA LYS A 370 5.63 8.69 6.21
C LYS A 370 6.19 8.76 7.65
N GLY A 371 5.37 8.48 8.65
CA GLY A 371 5.76 8.40 10.05
C GLY A 371 5.92 9.78 10.71
N GLY A 372 6.98 9.95 11.48
CA GLY A 372 7.25 11.18 12.23
C GLY A 372 7.79 10.93 13.63
N THR A 373 7.70 11.96 14.47
CA THR A 373 8.26 11.94 15.83
C THR A 373 7.62 10.88 16.73
N HIS A 374 6.31 10.66 16.64
CA HIS A 374 5.56 9.62 17.35
C HIS A 374 6.01 8.21 16.97
N LEU A 375 6.12 7.89 15.68
CA LEU A 375 6.56 6.57 15.22
C LEU A 375 8.00 6.28 15.65
N THR A 376 8.90 7.26 15.50
CA THR A 376 10.29 7.15 15.97
C THR A 376 10.37 6.91 17.47
N GLY A 377 9.49 7.57 18.25
CA GLY A 377 9.38 7.37 19.69
C GLY A 377 8.90 5.95 20.04
N PHE A 378 7.89 5.46 19.32
CA PHE A 378 7.36 4.11 19.48
C PHE A 378 8.43 3.04 19.25
N GLU A 379 9.11 3.08 18.11
CA GLU A 379 10.16 2.11 17.76
C GLU A 379 11.31 2.13 18.76
N SER A 380 11.75 3.34 19.17
CA SER A 380 12.81 3.53 20.16
C SER A 380 12.43 2.92 21.52
N GLY A 381 11.21 3.22 22.01
CA GLY A 381 10.70 2.69 23.27
C GLY A 381 10.54 1.17 23.25
N LEU A 382 10.03 0.63 22.14
CA LEU A 382 9.86 -0.80 21.89
C LEU A 382 11.20 -1.54 21.95
N VAL A 383 12.18 -1.11 21.14
CA VAL A 383 13.50 -1.74 21.06
C VAL A 383 14.21 -1.67 22.41
N LYS A 384 14.11 -0.55 23.12
CA LYS A 384 14.71 -0.38 24.45
C LYS A 384 14.14 -1.38 25.45
N ALA A 385 12.81 -1.47 25.57
CA ALA A 385 12.17 -2.37 26.52
C ALA A 385 12.46 -3.84 26.21
N VAL A 386 12.36 -4.26 24.94
CA VAL A 386 12.63 -5.65 24.54
C VAL A 386 14.11 -6.00 24.75
N ARG A 387 15.04 -5.13 24.36
CA ARG A 387 16.48 -5.37 24.55
C ARG A 387 16.84 -5.56 26.03
N THR A 388 16.35 -4.69 26.90
CA THR A 388 16.58 -4.82 28.35
C THR A 388 16.07 -6.16 28.89
N GLN A 389 14.90 -6.62 28.43
CA GLN A 389 14.36 -7.91 28.87
C GLN A 389 15.10 -9.11 28.30
N VAL A 390 15.58 -9.05 27.05
CA VAL A 390 16.43 -10.10 26.49
C VAL A 390 17.78 -10.18 27.20
N GLU A 391 18.41 -9.04 27.52
CA GLU A 391 19.66 -8.98 28.27
C GLU A 391 19.48 -9.56 29.69
N ALA A 392 18.39 -9.21 30.39
CA ALA A 392 18.06 -9.78 31.69
C ALA A 392 17.86 -11.30 31.66
N ASN A 393 17.39 -11.84 30.52
CA ASN A 393 17.12 -13.26 30.32
C ASN A 393 18.17 -13.97 29.42
N ALA A 394 19.35 -13.36 29.21
CA ALA A 394 20.30 -13.78 28.18
C ALA A 394 20.76 -15.24 28.31
N ARG A 395 20.92 -15.73 29.54
CA ARG A 395 21.28 -17.14 29.81
C ARG A 395 20.19 -18.11 29.37
N LYS A 396 18.93 -17.80 29.68
CA LYS A 396 17.77 -18.65 29.34
C LYS A 396 17.54 -18.66 27.83
N LEU A 397 17.64 -17.49 27.20
CA LEU A 397 17.40 -17.30 25.76
C LEU A 397 18.60 -17.72 24.89
N LYS A 398 19.74 -18.09 25.51
CA LYS A 398 20.98 -18.48 24.83
C LYS A 398 21.42 -17.43 23.81
N VAL A 399 21.46 -16.16 24.23
CA VAL A 399 21.79 -15.01 23.38
C VAL A 399 23.27 -14.98 23.00
N GLY A 400 24.15 -15.43 23.89
CA GLY A 400 25.60 -15.39 23.65
C GLY A 400 26.15 -13.96 23.70
N GLN A 401 27.01 -13.61 22.73
CA GLN A 401 27.58 -12.26 22.57
C GLN A 401 26.84 -11.44 21.49
N ASP A 402 25.79 -12.01 20.91
CA ASP A 402 25.06 -11.42 19.80
C ASP A 402 24.19 -10.25 20.28
N LYS A 403 24.05 -9.24 19.41
CA LYS A 403 23.27 -8.03 19.71
C LYS A 403 22.00 -8.00 18.88
N LEU A 404 20.91 -7.69 19.57
CA LEU A 404 19.62 -7.39 18.95
C LEU A 404 19.65 -6.08 18.19
N GLU A 405 19.15 -6.10 16.96
CA GLU A 405 18.88 -4.93 16.14
C GLU A 405 17.38 -4.60 16.14
N LYS A 406 17.04 -3.37 15.74
CA LYS A 406 15.63 -2.91 15.66
C LYS A 406 14.79 -3.89 14.85
N ASP A 407 15.34 -4.31 13.72
CA ASP A 407 14.73 -5.23 12.77
C ASP A 407 14.35 -6.57 13.39
N ASP A 408 15.15 -7.10 14.33
CA ASP A 408 14.86 -8.36 15.01
C ASP A 408 13.63 -8.24 15.92
N VAL A 409 13.42 -7.05 16.51
CA VAL A 409 12.29 -6.75 17.39
C VAL A 409 10.99 -6.53 16.61
N LEU A 410 11.08 -5.90 15.45
CA LEU A 410 9.92 -5.58 14.60
C LEU A 410 9.42 -6.76 13.75
N ALA A 411 10.19 -7.85 13.65
CA ALA A 411 9.83 -8.99 12.80
C ALA A 411 8.49 -9.62 13.22
N GLY A 412 7.51 -9.61 12.31
CA GLY A 412 6.16 -10.11 12.57
C GLY A 412 5.30 -9.19 13.45
N LEU A 413 5.74 -7.95 13.72
CA LEU A 413 4.95 -6.97 14.45
C LEU A 413 3.83 -6.44 13.54
N THR A 414 2.60 -6.47 14.04
CA THR A 414 1.50 -5.65 13.51
C THR A 414 1.08 -4.64 14.57
N ALA A 415 1.13 -3.36 14.24
CA ALA A 415 0.85 -2.28 15.20
C ALA A 415 0.04 -1.13 14.58
N VAL A 416 -0.90 -0.62 15.37
CA VAL A 416 -1.64 0.61 15.12
C VAL A 416 -1.32 1.60 16.25
N LEU A 417 -0.65 2.69 15.90
CA LEU A 417 -0.24 3.77 16.81
C LEU A 417 -1.14 4.98 16.56
N THR A 418 -1.82 5.48 17.58
CA THR A 418 -2.47 6.79 17.54
C THR A 418 -1.97 7.69 18.66
N VAL A 419 -1.73 8.95 18.33
CA VAL A 419 -1.49 10.01 19.32
C VAL A 419 -2.54 11.09 19.18
N ARG A 420 -2.94 11.69 20.31
CA ARG A 420 -3.87 12.82 20.33
C ARG A 420 -3.21 14.00 21.03
N LEU A 421 -3.17 15.15 20.37
CA LEU A 421 -2.60 16.37 20.94
C LEU A 421 -3.22 17.62 20.33
N PRO A 422 -3.26 18.74 21.08
CA PRO A 422 -3.59 20.04 20.54
C PRO A 422 -2.51 20.53 19.56
N GLU A 423 -2.93 21.21 18.49
CA GLU A 423 -2.05 21.93 17.55
C GLU A 423 -0.82 21.13 17.05
N PRO A 424 -0.97 19.89 16.55
CA PRO A 424 0.17 19.14 16.04
C PRO A 424 0.79 19.82 14.82
N GLN A 425 2.11 19.80 14.76
CA GLN A 425 2.90 20.43 13.70
C GLN A 425 3.34 19.35 12.71
N PHE A 426 2.95 19.49 11.45
CA PHE A 426 3.35 18.59 10.36
C PHE A 426 4.41 19.25 9.48
N GLU A 427 5.28 18.47 8.85
CA GLU A 427 6.31 19.00 7.94
C GLU A 427 5.73 19.65 6.66
N GLY A 428 4.47 19.34 6.32
CA GLY A 428 3.77 19.91 5.17
C GLY A 428 2.24 19.77 5.24
N GLN A 429 1.55 20.43 4.32
CA GLN A 429 0.07 20.50 4.28
C GLN A 429 -0.61 19.14 4.10
N THR A 430 0.04 18.18 3.45
CA THR A 430 -0.50 16.82 3.26
C THR A 430 -0.54 16.01 4.57
N LYS A 431 0.01 16.54 5.67
CA LYS A 431 0.01 15.96 7.02
C LYS A 431 0.58 14.52 7.09
N GLU A 432 1.51 14.20 6.19
CA GLU A 432 2.06 12.84 6.09
C GLU A 432 3.13 12.50 7.13
N VAL A 433 3.79 13.52 7.70
CA VAL A 433 4.88 13.41 8.68
C VAL A 433 4.62 14.34 9.87
N LEU A 434 4.57 13.78 11.08
CA LEU A 434 4.51 14.56 12.32
C LEU A 434 5.88 15.13 12.67
N GLY A 435 5.96 16.45 12.84
CA GLY A 435 7.15 17.21 13.19
C GLY A 435 7.25 17.67 14.64
N THR A 436 6.19 17.53 15.47
CA THR A 436 6.22 17.99 16.88
C THR A 436 7.28 17.26 17.70
N PRO A 437 8.40 17.90 18.12
CA PRO A 437 9.56 17.18 18.68
C PRO A 437 9.31 16.51 20.03
N ALA A 438 8.49 17.13 20.89
CA ALA A 438 8.20 16.65 22.24
C ALA A 438 7.52 15.27 22.25
N VAL A 439 6.69 14.99 21.23
CA VAL A 439 5.91 13.75 21.11
C VAL A 439 6.82 12.52 21.06
N ARG A 440 8.01 12.62 20.43
CA ARG A 440 8.98 11.51 20.39
C ARG A 440 9.33 10.99 21.78
N LYS A 441 9.65 11.90 22.71
CA LYS A 441 10.05 11.54 24.08
C LYS A 441 8.87 10.99 24.87
N ILE A 442 7.69 11.56 24.71
CA ILE A 442 6.46 11.14 25.41
C ILE A 442 6.12 9.70 25.00
N VAL A 443 6.06 9.42 23.70
CA VAL A 443 5.75 8.07 23.19
C VAL A 443 6.81 7.05 23.61
N ASP A 444 8.11 7.38 23.49
CA ASP A 444 9.21 6.51 23.94
C ASP A 444 9.05 6.10 25.41
N GLN A 445 8.75 7.07 26.30
CA GLN A 445 8.58 6.83 27.73
C GLN A 445 7.35 5.99 28.05
N VAL A 446 6.20 6.28 27.41
CA VAL A 446 4.96 5.53 27.61
C VAL A 446 5.13 4.09 27.17
N VAL A 447 5.69 3.87 25.97
CA VAL A 447 5.90 2.55 25.39
C VAL A 447 6.90 1.75 26.22
N ALA A 448 8.05 2.34 26.55
CA ALA A 448 9.09 1.65 27.32
C ALA A 448 8.56 1.22 28.71
N LYS A 449 7.80 2.10 29.38
CA LYS A 449 7.20 1.80 30.69
C LYS A 449 6.17 0.68 30.59
N ARG A 450 5.14 0.85 29.76
CA ARG A 450 4.01 -0.09 29.68
C ARG A 450 4.42 -1.45 29.13
N LEU A 451 5.29 -1.48 28.12
CA LEU A 451 5.79 -2.75 27.60
C LEU A 451 6.65 -3.48 28.63
N THR A 452 7.45 -2.75 29.42
CA THR A 452 8.20 -3.37 30.53
C THR A 452 7.25 -3.96 31.58
N GLU A 453 6.16 -3.28 31.91
CA GLU A 453 5.11 -3.81 32.82
C GLU A 453 4.53 -5.13 32.27
N ILE A 454 4.20 -5.19 30.98
CA ILE A 454 3.68 -6.41 30.34
C ILE A 454 4.74 -7.53 30.33
N LEU A 455 5.96 -7.25 29.90
CA LEU A 455 7.03 -8.25 29.77
C LEU A 455 7.50 -8.81 31.12
N THR A 456 7.33 -8.06 32.20
CA THR A 456 7.70 -8.47 33.57
C THR A 456 6.51 -8.94 34.40
N SER A 457 5.32 -8.98 33.80
CA SER A 457 4.10 -9.37 34.50
C SER A 457 4.20 -10.77 35.09
N THR A 458 3.60 -10.93 36.27
CA THR A 458 3.48 -12.23 36.95
C THR A 458 2.23 -12.98 36.52
N GLN A 459 1.32 -12.35 35.77
CA GLN A 459 0.13 -13.00 35.23
C GLN A 459 0.51 -14.15 34.31
N ARG A 460 -0.12 -15.32 34.49
CA ARG A 460 0.27 -16.55 33.80
C ARG A 460 0.25 -16.41 32.27
N THR A 461 -0.80 -15.78 31.74
CA THR A 461 -0.98 -15.58 30.29
C THR A 461 0.06 -14.63 29.72
N GLU A 462 0.20 -13.43 30.30
CA GLU A 462 1.18 -12.42 29.86
C GLU A 462 2.61 -12.93 29.98
N LYS A 463 2.93 -13.63 31.08
CA LYS A 463 4.25 -14.25 31.28
C LYS A 463 4.59 -15.30 30.22
N ALA A 464 3.61 -16.12 29.83
CA ALA A 464 3.79 -17.13 28.79
C ALA A 464 4.02 -16.45 27.43
N GLN A 465 3.17 -15.47 27.07
CA GLN A 465 3.31 -14.71 25.82
C GLN A 465 4.62 -13.92 25.76
N ALA A 466 5.02 -13.27 26.85
CA ALA A 466 6.29 -12.55 26.94
C ALA A 466 7.48 -13.51 26.73
N ALA A 467 7.46 -14.70 27.32
CA ALA A 467 8.51 -15.69 27.10
C ALA A 467 8.58 -16.13 25.62
N THR A 468 7.43 -16.46 25.00
CA THR A 468 7.36 -16.85 23.59
C THR A 468 7.80 -15.72 22.67
N LEU A 469 7.42 -14.47 22.96
CA LEU A 469 7.84 -13.30 22.21
C LEU A 469 9.37 -13.11 22.26
N LEU A 470 9.97 -13.15 23.46
CA LEU A 470 11.41 -13.01 23.62
C LEU A 470 12.19 -14.14 22.91
N GLU A 471 11.65 -15.36 22.94
CA GLU A 471 12.21 -16.50 22.19
C GLU A 471 12.13 -16.26 20.67
N LYS A 472 10.99 -15.78 20.15
CA LYS A 472 10.84 -15.40 18.74
C LYS A 472 11.87 -14.33 18.36
N VAL A 473 11.94 -13.22 19.08
CA VAL A 473 12.85 -12.11 18.77
C VAL A 473 14.32 -12.58 18.73
N VAL A 474 14.72 -13.45 19.66
CA VAL A 474 16.07 -14.04 19.67
C VAL A 474 16.26 -15.03 18.50
N ALA A 475 15.24 -15.77 18.09
CA ALA A 475 15.29 -16.64 16.92
C ALA A 475 15.47 -15.83 15.62
N GLU A 476 14.79 -14.69 15.49
CA GLU A 476 14.94 -13.77 14.35
C GLU A 476 16.36 -13.18 14.31
N MET A 477 16.90 -12.75 15.45
CA MET A 477 18.29 -12.31 15.58
C MET A 477 19.28 -13.37 15.12
N LYS A 478 19.14 -14.61 15.59
CA LYS A 478 20.00 -15.73 15.19
C LYS A 478 19.87 -16.02 13.69
N THR A 479 18.66 -15.92 13.15
CA THR A 479 18.39 -16.08 11.73
C THR A 479 19.12 -15.03 10.90
N ARG A 480 19.04 -13.75 11.29
CA ARG A 480 19.77 -12.65 10.64
C ARG A 480 21.28 -12.87 10.68
N ILE A 481 21.83 -13.26 11.83
CA ILE A 481 23.27 -13.50 12.00
C ILE A 481 23.72 -14.69 11.15
N SER A 482 22.95 -15.78 11.15
CA SER A 482 23.19 -16.96 10.32
C SER A 482 23.13 -16.61 8.83
N ALA A 483 22.13 -15.85 8.40
CA ALA A 483 22.00 -15.38 7.03
C ALA A 483 23.19 -14.49 6.61
N ARG A 484 23.63 -13.58 7.50
CA ARG A 484 24.81 -12.75 7.27
C ARG A 484 26.09 -13.59 7.18
N ALA A 485 26.29 -14.52 8.11
CA ALA A 485 27.42 -15.44 8.09
C ALA A 485 27.40 -16.30 6.82
N HIS A 486 26.23 -16.73 6.36
CA HIS A 486 26.07 -17.48 5.12
C HIS A 486 26.39 -16.61 3.89
N LYS A 487 25.87 -15.38 3.81
CA LYS A 487 26.19 -14.41 2.74
C LYS A 487 27.69 -14.08 2.71
N GLU A 488 28.30 -13.91 3.88
CA GLU A 488 29.74 -13.67 3.99
C GLU A 488 30.58 -14.90 3.65
N THR A 489 30.15 -16.10 4.06
CA THR A 489 30.78 -17.37 3.65
C THR A 489 30.68 -17.55 2.14
N GLN A 490 29.52 -17.25 1.54
CA GLN A 490 29.34 -17.26 0.09
C GLN A 490 30.24 -16.21 -0.59
N ARG A 491 30.33 -14.99 -0.06
CA ARG A 491 31.22 -13.94 -0.59
C ARG A 491 32.69 -14.32 -0.50
N ARG A 492 33.14 -14.91 0.61
CA ARG A 492 34.52 -15.40 0.79
C ARG A 492 34.81 -16.57 -0.15
N LYS A 493 33.86 -17.50 -0.31
CA LYS A 493 33.94 -18.58 -1.31
C LYS A 493 34.07 -18.00 -2.72
N ASN A 494 33.25 -17.00 -3.08
CA ASN A 494 33.34 -16.30 -4.37
C ASN A 494 34.67 -15.53 -4.57
N ALA A 495 35.33 -15.11 -3.49
CA ALA A 495 36.58 -14.35 -3.55
C ALA A 495 37.85 -15.23 -3.58
N LEU A 496 37.79 -16.46 -3.08
CA LEU A 496 38.92 -17.40 -3.03
C LEU A 496 38.88 -18.49 -4.11
N GLU A 497 37.71 -18.83 -4.65
CA GLU A 497 37.54 -19.78 -5.75
C GLU A 497 36.35 -19.35 -6.63
N ASN A 498 36.38 -19.62 -7.94
CA ASN A 498 35.17 -19.59 -8.76
C ASN A 498 34.09 -20.41 -8.04
N SER A 499 33.04 -19.74 -7.54
CA SER A 499 31.97 -20.37 -6.77
C SER A 499 31.53 -21.67 -7.45
N SER A 500 31.71 -22.81 -6.77
CA SER A 500 31.03 -24.01 -7.20
C SER A 500 29.55 -23.81 -6.87
N LEU A 501 28.83 -23.28 -7.86
CA LEU A 501 27.39 -23.45 -7.99
C LEU A 501 27.07 -24.93 -7.70
N PRO A 502 25.89 -25.27 -7.15
CA PRO A 502 25.55 -26.64 -6.83
C PRO A 502 25.91 -27.55 -8.01
N THR A 503 26.61 -28.66 -7.77
CA THR A 503 27.12 -29.54 -8.84
C THR A 503 26.03 -30.08 -9.75
N LYS A 504 24.79 -30.08 -9.25
CA LYS A 504 23.57 -30.46 -9.98
C LYS A 504 23.05 -29.38 -10.94
N LEU A 505 23.48 -28.13 -10.81
CA LEU A 505 23.10 -27.05 -11.72
C LEU A 505 23.80 -27.25 -13.07
N ALA A 506 23.00 -27.36 -14.13
CA ALA A 506 23.51 -27.16 -15.48
C ALA A 506 23.33 -25.69 -15.83
N ASP A 507 24.39 -24.89 -15.76
CA ASP A 507 24.27 -23.44 -15.99
C ASP A 507 24.15 -23.07 -17.47
N CYS A 508 23.81 -21.81 -17.76
CA CYS A 508 23.87 -21.20 -19.09
C CYS A 508 25.17 -20.40 -19.30
N ARG A 509 25.50 -20.08 -20.55
CA ARG A 509 26.73 -19.36 -20.91
C ARG A 509 26.62 -17.84 -20.70
N LYS A 510 25.44 -17.27 -20.98
CA LYS A 510 25.17 -15.85 -20.76
C LYS A 510 25.10 -15.56 -19.26
N GLN A 511 25.81 -14.52 -18.83
CA GLN A 511 25.89 -14.11 -17.41
C GLN A 511 24.95 -12.96 -17.06
N ASP A 512 24.51 -12.21 -18.08
CA ASP A 512 23.55 -11.14 -17.89
C ASP A 512 22.17 -11.73 -17.55
N ALA A 513 21.52 -11.17 -16.52
CA ALA A 513 20.20 -11.61 -16.08
C ALA A 513 19.15 -11.35 -17.17
N GLU A 514 19.34 -10.33 -18.00
CA GLU A 514 18.37 -10.00 -19.03
C GLU A 514 18.35 -11.07 -20.13
N GLY A 515 17.19 -11.69 -20.31
CA GLY A 515 16.99 -12.74 -21.30
C GLY A 515 17.66 -14.08 -20.94
N THR A 516 18.02 -14.34 -19.68
CA THR A 516 18.36 -15.68 -19.18
C THR A 516 17.19 -16.33 -18.43
N GLU A 517 17.17 -17.65 -18.42
CA GLU A 517 16.07 -18.47 -17.89
C GLU A 517 16.62 -19.58 -17.02
N LEU A 518 16.05 -19.77 -15.84
CA LEU A 518 16.30 -20.92 -14.98
C LEU A 518 15.07 -21.82 -14.99
N PHE A 519 15.23 -23.07 -15.44
CA PHE A 519 14.22 -24.11 -15.30
C PHE A 519 14.48 -24.91 -14.02
N ILE A 520 13.50 -24.95 -13.13
CA ILE A 520 13.50 -25.86 -11.97
C ILE A 520 12.75 -27.12 -12.40
N VAL A 521 13.46 -28.25 -12.45
CA VAL A 521 12.98 -29.51 -13.03
C VAL A 521 12.79 -30.59 -11.98
N GLU A 522 11.70 -31.33 -12.07
CA GLU A 522 11.41 -32.46 -11.19
C GLU A 522 12.25 -33.71 -11.54
N GLY A 523 13.23 -34.03 -10.69
CA GLY A 523 14.02 -35.26 -10.78
C GLY A 523 15.12 -35.29 -11.84
N ASP A 524 15.98 -36.31 -11.72
CA ASP A 524 17.13 -36.51 -12.62
C ASP A 524 16.71 -37.06 -14.01
N SER A 525 15.51 -37.66 -14.12
CA SER A 525 14.96 -38.16 -15.38
C SER A 525 14.57 -37.02 -16.33
N ALA A 526 13.80 -36.04 -15.86
CA ALA A 526 13.44 -34.86 -16.65
C ALA A 526 14.66 -34.01 -16.98
N LEU A 527 15.65 -33.96 -16.09
CA LEU A 527 16.93 -33.26 -16.33
C LEU A 527 17.69 -33.82 -17.54
N GLY A 528 17.72 -35.15 -17.71
CA GLY A 528 18.42 -35.80 -18.82
C GLY A 528 17.90 -35.34 -20.17
N THR A 529 16.58 -35.39 -20.36
CA THR A 529 15.89 -34.92 -21.58
C THR A 529 16.02 -33.40 -21.73
N ALA A 530 15.78 -32.63 -20.67
CA ALA A 530 15.84 -31.17 -20.70
C ALA A 530 17.25 -30.66 -21.04
N LYS A 531 18.31 -31.35 -20.60
CA LYS A 531 19.70 -30.96 -20.88
C LYS A 531 20.03 -31.05 -22.37
N LEU A 532 19.43 -31.99 -23.09
CA LEU A 532 19.56 -32.12 -24.54
C LEU A 532 18.66 -31.14 -25.28
N ALA A 533 17.47 -30.86 -24.75
CA ALA A 533 16.48 -29.96 -25.34
C ALA A 533 16.83 -28.46 -25.22
N ARG A 534 17.55 -28.06 -24.17
CA ARG A 534 17.77 -26.66 -23.84
C ARG A 534 18.68 -25.94 -24.84
N ASN A 535 18.47 -24.64 -24.96
CA ASN A 535 19.49 -23.75 -25.48
C ASN A 535 20.46 -23.34 -24.35
N SER A 536 21.64 -23.98 -24.32
CA SER A 536 22.66 -23.74 -23.29
C SER A 536 23.23 -22.31 -23.25
N GLU A 537 22.95 -21.49 -24.26
CA GLU A 537 23.37 -20.09 -24.28
C GLU A 537 22.66 -19.30 -23.18
N TYR A 538 21.36 -19.51 -22.98
CA TYR A 538 20.54 -18.70 -22.09
C TYR A 538 19.62 -19.48 -21.13
N GLN A 539 19.58 -20.82 -21.21
CA GLN A 539 18.73 -21.66 -20.34
C GLN A 539 19.58 -22.51 -19.38
N ALA A 540 19.45 -22.22 -18.09
CA ALA A 540 19.98 -23.01 -16.99
C ALA A 540 18.94 -24.03 -16.49
N LEU A 541 19.40 -25.18 -15.99
CA LEU A 541 18.56 -26.22 -15.42
C LEU A 541 19.00 -26.54 -13.99
N LEU A 542 18.05 -26.53 -13.06
CA LEU A 542 18.25 -26.93 -11.66
C LEU A 542 17.31 -28.10 -11.33
N PRO A 543 17.82 -29.33 -11.18
CA PRO A 543 17.01 -30.46 -10.76
C PRO A 543 16.73 -30.39 -9.25
N ILE A 544 15.49 -30.72 -8.88
CA ILE A 544 15.06 -30.92 -7.49
C ILE A 544 14.70 -32.39 -7.27
N ARG A 545 15.02 -32.92 -6.08
CA ARG A 545 14.76 -34.32 -5.74
C ARG A 545 13.63 -34.45 -4.74
N GLY A 546 12.54 -35.08 -5.17
CA GLY A 546 11.37 -35.31 -4.35
C GLY A 546 10.63 -34.02 -3.97
N LYS A 547 9.77 -34.14 -2.96
CA LYS A 547 8.96 -33.01 -2.47
C LYS A 547 9.81 -32.08 -1.63
N ILE A 548 9.73 -30.78 -1.92
CA ILE A 548 10.45 -29.73 -1.17
C ILE A 548 9.83 -29.57 0.22
N LEU A 549 10.64 -29.13 1.17
CA LEU A 549 10.18 -28.76 2.50
C LEU A 549 9.05 -27.71 2.41
N ASN A 550 7.93 -27.96 3.09
CA ASN A 550 6.89 -26.95 3.24
C ASN A 550 7.40 -25.83 4.15
N VAL A 551 7.88 -24.76 3.53
CA VAL A 551 8.45 -23.61 4.25
C VAL A 551 7.41 -22.76 4.97
N GLN A 552 6.11 -23.01 4.76
CA GLN A 552 5.07 -22.36 5.56
C GLN A 552 5.07 -22.87 7.01
N LYS A 553 5.41 -24.15 7.20
CA LYS A 553 5.47 -24.82 8.51
C LYS A 553 6.86 -24.82 9.13
N ALA A 554 7.90 -24.70 8.30
CA ALA A 554 9.29 -24.82 8.74
C ALA A 554 9.90 -23.47 9.15
N SER A 555 10.88 -23.52 10.06
CA SER A 555 11.64 -22.33 10.42
C SER A 555 12.60 -21.92 9.30
N VAL A 556 13.08 -20.67 9.32
CA VAL A 556 14.10 -20.20 8.36
C VAL A 556 15.38 -21.04 8.47
N SER A 557 15.76 -21.46 9.68
CA SER A 557 16.93 -22.31 9.91
C SER A 557 16.78 -23.69 9.25
N ASP A 558 15.59 -24.30 9.36
CA ASP A 558 15.31 -25.60 8.73
C ASP A 558 15.30 -25.46 7.21
N MET A 559 14.75 -24.37 6.70
CA MET A 559 14.75 -24.04 5.27
C MET A 559 16.16 -23.85 4.73
N LEU A 560 17.03 -23.08 5.42
CA LEU A 560 18.42 -22.89 5.02
C LEU A 560 19.28 -24.16 5.17
N SER A 561 18.91 -25.06 6.09
CA SER A 561 19.58 -26.35 6.26
C SER A 561 19.12 -27.40 5.24
N ASN A 562 17.96 -27.18 4.61
CA ASN A 562 17.46 -28.05 3.56
C ASN A 562 18.26 -27.86 2.27
N ALA A 563 18.87 -28.93 1.78
CA ALA A 563 19.75 -28.90 0.62
C ALA A 563 19.07 -28.36 -0.66
N GLU A 564 17.78 -28.66 -0.86
CA GLU A 564 17.02 -28.22 -2.03
C GLU A 564 16.71 -26.72 -1.97
N CYS A 565 16.15 -26.25 -0.86
CA CYS A 565 15.88 -24.82 -0.64
C CYS A 565 17.17 -23.99 -0.70
N ALA A 566 18.23 -24.43 -0.02
CA ALA A 566 19.53 -23.76 -0.04
C ALA A 566 20.12 -23.70 -1.46
N SER A 567 20.00 -24.78 -2.24
CA SER A 567 20.45 -24.80 -3.63
C SER A 567 19.68 -23.78 -4.49
N ILE A 568 18.36 -23.70 -4.35
CA ILE A 568 17.52 -22.74 -5.10
C ILE A 568 17.93 -21.30 -4.77
N ILE A 569 18.07 -20.97 -3.49
CA ILE A 569 18.49 -19.64 -3.03
C ILE A 569 19.89 -19.29 -3.56
N GLN A 570 20.84 -20.24 -3.49
CA GLN A 570 22.19 -20.05 -4.00
C GLN A 570 22.21 -19.83 -5.52
N VAL A 571 21.43 -20.59 -6.27
CA VAL A 571 21.36 -20.51 -7.74
C VAL A 571 20.74 -19.19 -8.20
N ILE A 572 19.71 -18.71 -7.51
CA ILE A 572 19.10 -17.41 -7.79
C ILE A 572 20.08 -16.28 -7.46
N GLY A 573 20.87 -16.42 -6.39
CA GLY A 573 21.98 -15.53 -6.07
C GLY A 573 21.59 -14.16 -5.49
N ALA A 574 20.30 -13.92 -5.24
CA ALA A 574 19.78 -12.67 -4.72
C ALA A 574 19.62 -12.63 -3.19
N GLY A 575 19.94 -13.71 -2.47
CA GLY A 575 19.64 -13.84 -1.04
C GLY A 575 18.25 -14.39 -0.77
N SER A 576 17.71 -14.16 0.44
CA SER A 576 16.37 -14.62 0.83
C SER A 576 15.74 -13.78 1.94
N GLY A 577 14.41 -13.77 1.99
CA GLY A 577 13.61 -13.02 2.94
C GLY A 577 13.96 -11.54 2.91
N ARG A 578 14.28 -10.97 4.09
CA ARG A 578 14.66 -9.56 4.24
C ARG A 578 15.98 -9.17 3.56
N SER A 579 16.84 -10.15 3.27
CA SER A 579 18.12 -9.91 2.61
C SER A 579 18.06 -10.03 1.09
N PHE A 580 16.86 -10.23 0.54
CA PHE A 580 16.66 -10.47 -0.89
C PHE A 580 16.82 -9.18 -1.69
N GLU A 581 17.76 -9.17 -2.64
CA GLU A 581 18.05 -8.06 -3.53
C GLU A 581 17.78 -8.48 -4.98
N ILE A 582 16.65 -8.00 -5.52
CA ILE A 582 16.15 -8.41 -6.85
C ILE A 582 17.12 -8.12 -8.00
N ASP A 583 17.92 -7.06 -7.88
CA ASP A 583 18.91 -6.67 -8.89
C ASP A 583 20.13 -7.60 -8.91
N GLN A 584 20.35 -8.38 -7.85
CA GLN A 584 21.40 -9.41 -7.79
C GLN A 584 20.92 -10.78 -8.32
N ALA A 585 19.64 -10.90 -8.70
CA ALA A 585 19.11 -12.16 -9.22
C ALA A 585 19.79 -12.53 -10.55
N ARG A 586 20.37 -13.73 -10.62
CA ARG A 586 21.17 -14.21 -11.75
C ARG A 586 20.37 -14.45 -13.04
N TYR A 587 19.06 -14.67 -12.92
CA TYR A 587 18.19 -15.04 -14.04
C TYR A 587 16.99 -14.12 -14.13
N GLY A 588 16.67 -13.65 -15.34
CA GLY A 588 15.52 -12.79 -15.60
C GLY A 588 14.18 -13.52 -15.49
N LYS A 589 14.16 -14.84 -15.75
CA LYS A 589 12.98 -15.70 -15.57
C LYS A 589 13.32 -16.96 -14.80
N VAL A 590 12.45 -17.35 -13.89
CA VAL A 590 12.45 -18.66 -13.24
C VAL A 590 11.20 -19.41 -13.66
N ILE A 591 11.38 -20.58 -14.28
CA ILE A 591 10.32 -21.39 -14.85
C ILE A 591 10.25 -22.71 -14.08
N ILE A 592 9.13 -22.96 -13.43
CA ILE A 592 8.84 -24.22 -12.74
C ILE A 592 8.34 -25.21 -13.80
N MET A 593 9.10 -26.28 -14.01
CA MET A 593 8.78 -27.33 -14.97
C MET A 593 8.59 -28.65 -14.21
N SER A 594 7.35 -28.86 -13.76
CA SER A 594 6.88 -30.05 -13.04
C SER A 594 5.99 -30.92 -13.94
N ASP A 595 5.80 -32.18 -13.57
CA ASP A 595 4.90 -33.07 -14.30
C ASP A 595 3.43 -32.61 -14.20
N ALA A 596 2.62 -33.00 -15.20
CA ALA A 596 1.19 -32.68 -15.29
C ALA A 596 0.35 -33.71 -14.50
N ASP A 597 0.74 -33.94 -13.26
CA ASP A 597 0.10 -34.87 -12.34
C ASP A 597 -0.09 -34.24 -10.94
N VAL A 598 -0.63 -35.04 -10.02
CA VAL A 598 -0.91 -34.58 -8.65
C VAL A 598 0.35 -34.27 -7.84
N ASP A 599 1.46 -34.92 -8.14
CA ASP A 599 2.73 -34.73 -7.42
C ASP A 599 3.45 -33.48 -7.95
N GLY A 600 3.46 -33.27 -9.27
CA GLY A 600 3.94 -32.06 -9.91
C GLY A 600 3.15 -30.82 -9.49
N ALA A 601 1.81 -30.91 -9.41
CA ALA A 601 0.97 -29.85 -8.86
C ALA A 601 1.35 -29.50 -7.41
N HIS A 602 1.61 -30.51 -6.57
CA HIS A 602 2.04 -30.30 -5.20
C HIS A 602 3.43 -29.65 -5.10
N ILE A 603 4.39 -30.10 -5.90
CA ILE A 603 5.74 -29.49 -5.98
C ILE A 603 5.66 -28.04 -6.44
N ARG A 604 4.82 -27.76 -7.44
CA ARG A 604 4.55 -26.39 -7.89
C ARG A 604 4.00 -25.53 -6.76
N THR A 605 3.02 -26.00 -5.99
CA THR A 605 2.51 -25.28 -4.82
C THR A 605 3.62 -25.00 -3.79
N LEU A 606 4.45 -26.00 -3.47
CA LEU A 606 5.56 -25.84 -2.51
C LEU A 606 6.59 -24.80 -2.99
N LEU A 607 6.96 -24.83 -4.26
CA LEU A 607 7.85 -23.84 -4.87
C LEU A 607 7.24 -22.44 -4.85
N LEU A 608 5.97 -22.31 -5.22
CA LEU A 608 5.27 -21.02 -5.17
C LEU A 608 5.21 -20.46 -3.75
N THR A 609 5.00 -21.31 -2.74
CA THR A 609 5.08 -20.92 -1.32
C THR A 609 6.49 -20.44 -0.95
N LEU A 610 7.55 -21.13 -1.41
CA LEU A 610 8.93 -20.69 -1.21
C LEU A 610 9.20 -19.31 -1.83
N PHE A 611 8.81 -19.11 -3.09
CA PHE A 611 8.97 -17.81 -3.76
C PHE A 611 8.15 -16.72 -3.07
N PHE A 612 6.91 -17.00 -2.68
CA PHE A 612 6.03 -16.02 -2.05
C PHE A 612 6.54 -15.59 -0.66
N ARG A 613 7.10 -16.52 0.11
CA ARG A 613 7.54 -16.28 1.50
C ARG A 613 8.97 -15.75 1.60
N TYR A 614 9.88 -16.13 0.70
CA TYR A 614 11.30 -15.78 0.83
C TYR A 614 11.87 -15.01 -0.35
N MET A 615 11.16 -14.91 -1.47
CA MET A 615 11.64 -14.24 -2.68
C MET A 615 10.50 -13.46 -3.36
N ARG A 616 9.59 -12.87 -2.56
CA ARG A 616 8.38 -12.19 -3.02
C ARG A 616 8.62 -11.19 -4.15
N PRO A 617 9.71 -10.38 -4.14
CA PRO A 617 10.00 -9.46 -5.24
C PRO A 617 10.12 -10.13 -6.62
N MET A 618 10.49 -11.41 -6.70
CA MET A 618 10.49 -12.17 -7.96
C MET A 618 9.09 -12.34 -8.53
N ILE A 619 8.08 -12.54 -7.69
CA ILE A 619 6.69 -12.69 -8.13
C ILE A 619 6.08 -11.33 -8.43
N GLU A 620 6.36 -10.30 -7.62
CA GLU A 620 5.84 -8.94 -7.83
C GLU A 620 6.34 -8.33 -9.15
N GLN A 621 7.60 -8.57 -9.51
CA GLN A 621 8.13 -8.21 -10.84
C GLN A 621 7.69 -9.19 -11.95
N GLY A 622 6.96 -10.24 -11.59
CA GLY A 622 6.47 -11.29 -12.49
C GLY A 622 7.59 -12.01 -13.24
N ARG A 623 8.67 -12.35 -12.53
CA ARG A 623 9.81 -13.15 -13.03
C ARG A 623 9.61 -14.66 -12.83
N VAL A 624 8.56 -15.09 -12.13
CA VAL A 624 8.25 -16.50 -11.86
C VAL A 624 7.16 -17.00 -12.81
N PHE A 625 7.40 -18.15 -13.43
CA PHE A 625 6.52 -18.78 -14.41
C PHE A 625 6.33 -20.27 -14.10
N ALA A 626 5.22 -20.84 -14.55
CA ALA A 626 5.05 -22.28 -14.65
C ALA A 626 5.01 -22.68 -16.14
N ALA A 627 5.75 -23.72 -16.49
CA ALA A 627 5.71 -24.31 -17.82
C ALA A 627 4.39 -25.06 -18.02
N VAL A 628 3.87 -25.04 -19.26
CA VAL A 628 2.66 -25.78 -19.64
C VAL A 628 3.05 -26.81 -20.72
N PRO A 629 3.44 -28.04 -20.33
CA PRO A 629 3.70 -29.09 -21.29
C PRO A 629 2.40 -29.56 -21.97
N PRO A 630 2.49 -30.16 -23.18
CA PRO A 630 1.32 -30.71 -23.87
C PRO A 630 0.79 -31.95 -23.16
N LEU A 631 -0.54 -32.13 -23.17
CA LEU A 631 -1.20 -33.31 -22.58
C LEU A 631 -1.28 -34.48 -23.55
N HIS A 632 -1.46 -34.19 -24.85
CA HIS A 632 -1.65 -35.22 -25.86
C HIS A 632 -0.80 -34.98 -27.11
N ARG A 633 -0.44 -36.09 -27.76
CA ARG A 633 0.21 -36.11 -29.07
C ARG A 633 -0.64 -36.89 -30.07
N VAL A 634 -1.04 -36.19 -31.13
CA VAL A 634 -1.82 -36.74 -32.25
C VAL A 634 -0.94 -36.83 -33.47
N VAL A 635 -0.65 -38.06 -33.92
CA VAL A 635 0.14 -38.30 -35.14
C VAL A 635 -0.81 -38.50 -36.32
N VAL A 636 -0.82 -37.56 -37.25
CA VAL A 636 -1.63 -37.60 -38.46
C VAL A 636 -0.90 -38.42 -39.53
N VAL A 637 -1.54 -39.48 -40.01
CA VAL A 637 -0.95 -40.42 -40.95
C VAL A 637 -1.17 -39.93 -42.38
N ASN A 638 -0.09 -39.56 -43.06
CA ASN A 638 -0.12 -39.11 -44.45
C ASN A 638 0.34 -40.24 -45.39
N ARG A 639 -0.33 -40.44 -46.53
CA ARG A 639 0.13 -41.41 -47.55
C ARG A 639 1.25 -40.79 -48.38
N GLY A 640 2.46 -41.37 -48.31
CA GLY A 640 3.61 -40.99 -49.13
C GLY A 640 4.30 -39.67 -48.74
N LYS A 641 3.92 -39.07 -47.61
CA LYS A 641 4.57 -37.90 -47.00
C LYS A 641 4.90 -38.19 -45.53
N PRO A 642 5.83 -37.44 -44.90
CA PRO A 642 6.04 -37.53 -43.46
C PRO A 642 4.72 -37.32 -42.68
N ASN A 643 4.58 -38.04 -41.57
CA ASN A 643 3.44 -37.86 -40.67
C ASN A 643 3.55 -36.51 -39.95
N ASP A 644 2.44 -35.80 -39.84
CA ASP A 644 2.39 -34.55 -39.09
C ASP A 644 2.11 -34.85 -37.61
N THR A 645 2.83 -34.22 -36.70
CA THR A 645 2.57 -34.35 -35.25
C THR A 645 1.86 -33.09 -34.76
N LEU A 646 0.74 -33.26 -34.07
CA LEU A 646 -0.01 -32.19 -33.44
C LEU A 646 -0.02 -32.39 -31.92
N TYR A 647 0.22 -31.33 -31.17
CA TYR A 647 0.16 -31.31 -29.72
C TYR A 647 -1.09 -30.57 -29.26
N THR A 648 -1.71 -31.05 -28.19
CA THR A 648 -2.87 -30.38 -27.57
C THR A 648 -2.68 -30.30 -26.06
N TYR A 649 -3.18 -29.23 -25.46
CA TYR A 649 -2.95 -28.84 -24.07
C TYR A 649 -4.20 -28.99 -23.19
N SER A 650 -5.35 -29.33 -23.78
CA SER A 650 -6.59 -29.64 -23.05
C SER A 650 -7.38 -30.75 -23.74
N GLU A 651 -8.29 -31.38 -23.00
CA GLU A 651 -9.23 -32.37 -23.56
C GLU A 651 -10.16 -31.71 -24.61
N ALA A 652 -10.61 -30.49 -24.36
CA ALA A 652 -11.45 -29.76 -25.31
C ALA A 652 -10.73 -29.50 -26.64
N GLU A 653 -9.44 -29.13 -26.58
CA GLU A 653 -8.60 -28.95 -27.76
C GLU A 653 -8.39 -30.27 -28.51
N LEU A 654 -8.14 -31.37 -27.79
CA LEU A 654 -8.05 -32.70 -28.38
C LEU A 654 -9.31 -33.05 -29.18
N GLN A 655 -10.49 -32.92 -28.57
CA GLN A 655 -11.76 -33.20 -29.23
C GLN A 655 -12.01 -32.31 -30.45
N ALA A 656 -11.60 -31.04 -30.39
CA ALA A 656 -11.70 -30.13 -31.53
C ALA A 656 -10.77 -30.54 -32.68
N VAL A 657 -9.53 -30.91 -32.38
CA VAL A 657 -8.54 -31.41 -33.37
C VAL A 657 -9.04 -32.69 -34.02
N LEU A 658 -9.56 -33.65 -33.25
CA LEU A 658 -10.10 -34.90 -33.77
C LEU A 658 -11.31 -34.67 -34.68
N LYS A 659 -12.26 -33.81 -34.30
CA LYS A 659 -13.39 -33.42 -35.16
C LYS A 659 -12.92 -32.77 -36.47
N LYS A 660 -11.89 -31.92 -36.41
CA LYS A 660 -11.31 -31.26 -37.60
C LYS A 660 -10.65 -32.28 -38.53
N LEU A 661 -9.87 -33.22 -38.00
CA LEU A 661 -9.24 -34.29 -38.78
C LEU A 661 -10.26 -35.20 -39.45
N ALA A 662 -11.33 -35.57 -38.72
CA ALA A 662 -12.44 -36.35 -39.25
C ALA A 662 -13.15 -35.62 -40.41
N LYS A 663 -13.42 -34.32 -40.26
CA LYS A 663 -14.04 -33.49 -41.32
C LYS A 663 -13.14 -33.37 -42.56
N GLN A 664 -11.83 -33.43 -42.40
CA GLN A 664 -10.85 -33.39 -43.49
C GLN A 664 -10.55 -34.78 -44.08
N GLY A 665 -11.16 -35.85 -43.57
CA GLY A 665 -10.92 -37.22 -44.02
C GLY A 665 -9.50 -37.74 -43.76
N LYS A 666 -8.75 -37.10 -42.83
CA LYS A 666 -7.39 -37.50 -42.47
C LYS A 666 -7.43 -38.58 -41.40
N LYS A 667 -6.58 -39.60 -41.54
CA LYS A 667 -6.39 -40.66 -40.53
C LYS A 667 -5.32 -40.24 -39.53
N TYR A 668 -5.46 -40.67 -38.29
CA TYR A 668 -4.47 -40.47 -37.22
C TYR A 668 -4.18 -41.80 -36.51
N GLN A 669 -3.07 -41.87 -35.79
CA GLN A 669 -2.66 -43.07 -35.04
C GLN A 669 -3.51 -43.24 -33.76
N GLU A 670 -4.02 -44.45 -33.52
CA GLU A 670 -4.72 -44.84 -32.29
C GLU A 670 -3.96 -45.97 -31.57
N PRO A 671 -3.92 -46.00 -30.22
CA PRO A 671 -4.48 -45.01 -29.30
C PRO A 671 -3.66 -43.70 -29.27
N ILE A 672 -4.32 -42.59 -28.95
CA ILE A 672 -3.68 -41.28 -28.80
C ILE A 672 -2.72 -41.32 -27.61
N GLN A 673 -1.48 -40.86 -27.82
CA GLN A 673 -0.50 -40.80 -26.75
C GLN A 673 -0.84 -39.65 -25.80
N ARG A 674 -1.05 -39.98 -24.53
CA ARG A 674 -1.20 -39.02 -23.43
C ARG A 674 0.07 -39.01 -22.61
N TYR A 675 0.67 -37.83 -22.44
CA TYR A 675 1.85 -37.67 -21.59
C TYR A 675 1.43 -37.68 -20.13
N LYS A 676 2.14 -38.46 -19.30
CA LYS A 676 1.96 -38.46 -17.84
C LYS A 676 3.09 -37.73 -17.12
N GLY A 677 4.29 -37.76 -17.67
CA GLY A 677 5.45 -37.07 -17.13
C GLY A 677 6.38 -36.57 -18.23
N LEU A 678 7.19 -35.57 -17.91
CA LEU A 678 8.11 -34.91 -18.83
C LEU A 678 9.19 -35.86 -19.36
N GLY A 679 9.52 -36.92 -18.61
CA GLY A 679 10.48 -37.95 -19.01
C GLY A 679 10.00 -38.87 -20.14
N GLU A 680 8.70 -38.84 -20.49
CA GLU A 680 8.13 -39.62 -21.61
C GLU A 680 8.31 -38.92 -22.97
N MET A 681 8.78 -37.66 -22.96
CA MET A 681 9.04 -36.87 -24.16
C MET A 681 10.49 -37.04 -24.60
N ASP A 682 10.69 -37.12 -25.91
CA ASP A 682 12.03 -37.00 -26.48
C ASP A 682 12.54 -35.55 -26.38
N ALA A 683 13.85 -35.35 -26.45
CA ALA A 683 14.46 -34.02 -26.31
C ALA A 683 13.93 -33.00 -27.32
N ASP A 684 13.74 -33.41 -28.58
CA ASP A 684 13.21 -32.53 -29.64
C ASP A 684 11.76 -32.12 -29.36
N GLN A 685 10.95 -33.03 -28.80
CA GLN A 685 9.56 -32.74 -28.44
C GLN A 685 9.51 -31.73 -27.29
N LEU A 686 10.29 -31.96 -26.25
CA LEU A 686 10.36 -31.06 -25.10
C LEU A 686 10.89 -29.67 -25.50
N ALA A 687 11.86 -29.63 -26.41
CA ALA A 687 12.39 -28.40 -26.98
C ALA A 687 11.30 -27.61 -27.69
N GLU A 688 10.60 -28.23 -28.65
CA GLU A 688 9.58 -27.59 -29.48
C GLU A 688 8.37 -27.13 -28.66
N THR A 689 7.87 -27.96 -27.74
CA THR A 689 6.57 -27.69 -27.11
C THR A 689 6.65 -26.84 -25.86
N THR A 690 7.74 -26.93 -25.10
CA THR A 690 7.78 -26.45 -23.70
C THR A 690 8.97 -25.52 -23.44
N MET A 691 10.11 -25.70 -24.12
CA MET A 691 11.33 -24.92 -23.83
C MET A 691 11.62 -23.81 -24.84
N ASP A 692 11.25 -23.97 -26.11
CA ASP A 692 11.47 -22.97 -27.16
C ASP A 692 10.61 -21.72 -26.94
N ARG A 693 11.26 -20.56 -26.94
CA ARG A 693 10.64 -19.24 -26.74
C ARG A 693 9.56 -18.90 -27.76
N THR A 694 9.64 -19.46 -28.96
CA THR A 694 8.73 -19.11 -30.06
C THR A 694 7.42 -19.91 -30.04
N HIS A 695 7.44 -21.11 -29.48
CA HIS A 695 6.31 -22.04 -29.53
C HIS A 695 5.69 -22.33 -28.16
N ARG A 696 6.44 -22.17 -27.06
CA ARG A 696 5.96 -22.53 -25.72
C ARG A 696 4.89 -21.58 -25.17
N THR A 697 4.09 -22.12 -24.26
CA THR A 697 3.19 -21.35 -23.40
C THR A 697 3.69 -21.38 -21.96
N LEU A 698 3.76 -20.21 -21.31
CA LEU A 698 4.13 -20.07 -19.90
C LEU A 698 3.01 -19.38 -19.13
N ARG A 699 2.65 -19.91 -17.96
CA ARG A 699 1.75 -19.23 -17.01
C ARG A 699 2.59 -18.30 -16.13
N ARG A 700 2.40 -16.99 -16.27
CA ARG A 700 3.06 -16.00 -15.41
C ARG A 700 2.38 -15.95 -14.05
N VAL A 701 3.15 -16.08 -12.98
CA VAL A 701 2.65 -15.96 -11.61
C VAL A 701 2.67 -14.49 -11.22
N ASN A 702 1.51 -13.95 -10.86
CA ASN A 702 1.35 -12.56 -10.42
C ASN A 702 0.68 -12.53 -9.04
N VAL A 703 0.91 -11.46 -8.29
CA VAL A 703 0.20 -11.16 -7.04
C VAL A 703 -0.53 -9.84 -7.24
N THR A 704 -1.85 -9.89 -7.45
CA THR A 704 -2.70 -8.70 -7.57
C THR A 704 -3.12 -8.16 -6.21
N ASP A 705 -3.34 -9.06 -5.26
CA ASP A 705 -3.66 -8.77 -3.87
C ASP A 705 -2.78 -9.66 -2.98
N ALA A 706 -1.74 -9.06 -2.41
CA ALA A 706 -0.80 -9.77 -1.56
C ALA A 706 -1.44 -10.26 -0.25
N GLU A 707 -2.44 -9.55 0.24
CA GLU A 707 -3.13 -9.88 1.48
C GLU A 707 -4.04 -11.09 1.28
N ALA A 708 -4.85 -11.09 0.21
CA ALA A 708 -5.65 -12.24 -0.17
C ALA A 708 -4.78 -13.46 -0.48
N ALA A 709 -3.69 -13.28 -1.23
CA ALA A 709 -2.75 -14.37 -1.51
C ALA A 709 -2.13 -14.95 -0.23
N ALA A 710 -1.74 -14.11 0.73
CA ALA A 710 -1.20 -14.56 2.01
C ALA A 710 -2.21 -15.40 2.80
N LYS A 711 -3.48 -14.96 2.86
CA LYS A 711 -4.57 -15.72 3.51
C LYS A 711 -4.76 -17.10 2.87
N VAL A 712 -4.73 -17.18 1.54
CA VAL A 712 -4.86 -18.46 0.81
C VAL A 712 -3.66 -19.38 1.07
N PHE A 713 -2.43 -18.86 1.05
CA PHE A 713 -1.25 -19.65 1.37
C PHE A 713 -1.27 -20.15 2.82
N GLU A 714 -1.71 -19.34 3.78
CA GLU A 714 -1.84 -19.76 5.18
C GLU A 714 -2.90 -20.86 5.33
N LEU A 715 -4.08 -20.69 4.71
CA LEU A 715 -5.13 -21.70 4.70
C LEU A 715 -4.66 -23.05 4.13
N LEU A 716 -3.99 -23.03 2.97
CA LEU A 716 -3.61 -24.24 2.25
C LEU A 716 -2.32 -24.88 2.78
N MET A 717 -1.36 -24.09 3.25
CA MET A 717 0.00 -24.56 3.58
C MET A 717 0.37 -24.41 5.05
N GLY A 718 -0.38 -23.65 5.84
CA GLY A 718 -0.15 -23.35 7.26
C GLY A 718 -0.32 -24.53 8.21
N ASN A 719 -0.33 -24.25 9.52
CA ASN A 719 -0.36 -25.30 10.54
C ASN A 719 -1.78 -25.84 10.83
N ASP A 720 -2.80 -25.02 10.63
CA ASP A 720 -4.18 -25.36 11.01
C ASP A 720 -4.84 -26.31 10.01
N VAL A 721 -5.28 -27.47 10.51
CA VAL A 721 -5.88 -28.53 9.69
C VAL A 721 -7.37 -28.30 9.46
N ALA A 722 -8.09 -27.78 10.46
CA ALA A 722 -9.55 -27.63 10.41
C ALA A 722 -10.02 -26.69 9.29
N PRO A 723 -9.50 -25.45 9.15
CA PRO A 723 -9.92 -24.54 8.09
C PRO A 723 -9.64 -25.10 6.70
N ARG A 724 -8.49 -25.77 6.52
CA ARG A 724 -8.13 -26.44 5.27
C ARG A 724 -9.10 -27.56 4.92
N LYS A 725 -9.49 -28.37 5.91
CA LYS A 725 -10.43 -29.47 5.71
C LYS A 725 -11.79 -28.92 5.28
N GLU A 726 -12.26 -27.85 5.92
CA GLU A 726 -13.51 -27.17 5.54
C GLU A 726 -13.43 -26.62 4.12
N PHE A 727 -12.33 -25.98 3.74
CA PHE A 727 -12.11 -25.49 2.38
C PHE A 727 -12.17 -26.63 1.34
N ILE A 728 -11.51 -27.76 1.62
CA ILE A 728 -11.54 -28.93 0.72
C ILE A 728 -12.95 -29.53 0.63
N LEU A 729 -13.69 -29.58 1.73
CA LEU A 729 -15.06 -30.13 1.78
C LEU A 729 -16.09 -29.21 1.12
N ALA A 730 -15.92 -27.89 1.21
CA ALA A 730 -16.79 -26.91 0.58
C ALA A 730 -16.76 -27.00 -0.96
N GLY A 731 -15.66 -27.51 -1.53
CA GLY A 731 -15.63 -28.00 -2.91
C GLY A 731 -15.82 -26.93 -3.99
N GLU A 732 -15.60 -25.65 -3.70
CA GLU A 732 -15.71 -24.59 -4.72
C GLU A 732 -14.59 -24.73 -5.77
N GLY A 733 -14.95 -25.18 -6.98
CA GLY A 733 -14.09 -25.10 -8.18
C GLY A 733 -13.02 -26.19 -8.34
N LEU A 734 -12.97 -27.21 -7.47
CA LEU A 734 -11.98 -28.30 -7.54
C LEU A 734 -12.43 -29.43 -8.48
N ASP A 735 -12.35 -29.16 -9.78
CA ASP A 735 -12.48 -30.22 -10.80
C ASP A 735 -11.09 -30.81 -11.12
N ARG A 736 -10.97 -32.14 -11.10
CA ARG A 736 -9.73 -32.85 -11.44
C ARG A 736 -9.27 -32.54 -12.86
N ASP A 737 -10.22 -32.29 -13.76
CA ASP A 737 -9.92 -31.99 -15.16
C ASP A 737 -9.40 -30.57 -15.37
N ARG A 738 -9.43 -29.71 -14.33
CA ARG A 738 -8.96 -28.31 -14.36
C ARG A 738 -7.59 -28.07 -13.71
N ILE A 739 -6.95 -29.09 -13.15
CA ILE A 739 -5.71 -28.95 -12.37
C ILE A 739 -4.55 -28.39 -13.22
N ASP A 740 -4.57 -28.61 -14.54
CA ASP A 740 -3.59 -28.08 -15.49
C ASP A 740 -4.19 -27.58 -16.84
N ALA A 741 -5.52 -27.63 -17.00
CA ALA A 741 -6.24 -27.16 -18.21
C ALA A 741 -6.18 -25.64 -18.40
#